data_AF-A0A9D6CLC7-F1
#
_entry.id   AF-A0A9D6CLC7-F1
#
_cell.length_a   1.000
_cell.length_b   1.000
_cell.length_c   1.000
_cell.angle_alpha   90.00
_cell.angle_beta   90.00
_cell.angle_gamma   90.00
#
_symmetry.space_group_name_H-M   'P 1'
#
loop_
_entity.id
_entity.type
_entity.pdbx_description
1 polymer ?
#
loop_
_entity_poly.entity_id
_entity_poly.type
_entity_poly.pdbx_seq_one_letter_code
_entity_poly.pdbx_strand_id
1 'polypeptide(L)'
;MRLFLCCLLAWPTLCVAQTATDLEILHRRAQPVAYVSERLGPEATVDATGSAAISYGNGSPHTLLVAGIDQPGYAVSGVTEDGYLRLQRLAEPPPSYQFDGLWQGQPVEILRWGRSPLPGVILAPSVHFAGDRGASTGGALDRLYVDIGAASADEVAAAGVTLLDRVRLRQGAVPFGREGLAGPWLSSQAGAAVLLALADRWRQNPPAGRVTLVFADQQHYHNAGLLRTLRRFAAEPPDRIVALRPTGNDGLEGAAASPGGDQILRDLIALGRERSVEIHPRATATFSFGPFETASPWPAPAAAVNLGPANAGSSAEYYSWEELGQATGLLAAFAGDSSDTDWTAALRRHRPAPAEQRPTSPPDPLFDLLSELIEAPGVSGDEGAVRELIQQRLPAWARERSETDEAGNLIVRLGRGDEPKAVFIAHMDEIGFRISRIDATGRIAVDSRGGLSDELFAFRPLILRTPNGARTAWMERAGSVRLGPGLQAEAEALGAEVGQTLTPPKKLIRLLGERINGRSLDDRAGCAALLLALLALDGNKLAAEGAPVWFVFSSEEEVGLLGAEAFAKAHPPERVYAVDSLVTSDSPLEPKRLGYLRLGDGAALRALDNSGLTPRAAVEDVLALARQAQIPVQIGVTAGGNDGSKFTQYGAVNIPLSFPLRSSHTSAETADLRDLRALTALVELLANREISSR
;
A
#
# COMPACT_ATOMS: atom_id res chain seq x y z
N MET A 1 -40.26 -12.19 -7.90
CA MET A 1 -39.92 -12.85 -6.62
C MET A 1 -38.53 -12.39 -6.15
N ARG A 2 -38.37 -11.08 -5.98
CA ARG A 2 -37.12 -10.39 -5.59
C ARG A 2 -37.33 -9.88 -4.17
N LEU A 3 -36.71 -10.48 -3.14
CA LEU A 3 -36.50 -9.89 -1.80
C LEU A 3 -35.91 -10.82 -0.71
N PHE A 4 -35.44 -12.04 -1.03
CA PHE A 4 -34.89 -12.94 -0.01
C PHE A 4 -33.51 -13.47 -0.42
N LEU A 5 -32.44 -12.68 -0.27
CA LEU A 5 -31.07 -13.22 -0.23
C LEU A 5 -30.02 -12.27 0.40
N CYS A 6 -30.40 -11.35 1.29
CA CYS A 6 -29.45 -10.41 1.92
C CYS A 6 -29.01 -10.77 3.35
N CYS A 7 -29.43 -11.88 3.94
CA CYS A 7 -29.35 -12.04 5.41
C CYS A 7 -28.57 -13.24 5.97
N LEU A 8 -27.70 -13.94 5.24
CA LEU A 8 -27.08 -15.17 5.78
C LEU A 8 -25.56 -15.26 5.92
N LEU A 9 -24.77 -14.21 5.65
CA LEU A 9 -23.31 -14.26 5.93
C LEU A 9 -22.73 -12.91 6.37
N ALA A 10 -23.36 -12.24 7.34
CA ALA A 10 -22.69 -11.15 8.06
C ALA A 10 -21.75 -11.75 9.11
N TRP A 11 -20.45 -11.84 8.82
CA TRP A 11 -19.46 -11.94 9.90
C TRP A 11 -19.67 -10.73 10.84
N PRO A 12 -19.64 -10.91 12.17
CA PRO A 12 -19.81 -9.79 13.09
C PRO A 12 -18.58 -8.88 12.92
N THR A 13 -18.77 -7.78 12.19
CA THR A 13 -17.88 -6.63 12.22
C THR A 13 -18.08 -5.95 13.57
N LEU A 14 -17.53 -6.57 14.62
CA LEU A 14 -17.22 -5.88 15.84
C LEU A 14 -16.31 -4.71 15.45
N CYS A 15 -16.85 -3.50 15.56
CA CYS A 15 -16.08 -2.27 15.63
C CYS A 15 -15.27 -2.35 16.94
N VAL A 16 -14.23 -3.20 16.95
CA VAL A 16 -13.26 -3.25 18.04
C VAL A 16 -12.61 -1.88 18.03
N ALA A 17 -12.70 -1.15 19.14
CA ALA A 17 -11.91 0.06 19.33
C ALA A 17 -10.46 -0.30 19.06
N GLN A 18 -9.94 0.12 17.91
CA GLN A 18 -8.57 -0.18 17.55
C GLN A 18 -7.69 0.52 18.57
N THR A 19 -6.75 -0.21 19.16
CA THR A 19 -5.74 0.39 20.01
C THR A 19 -4.40 0.32 19.31
N ALA A 20 -3.59 1.36 19.42
CA ALA A 20 -2.27 1.44 18.80
C ALA A 20 -1.31 2.23 19.70
N THR A 21 -0.01 2.10 19.47
CA THR A 21 1.01 2.88 20.17
C THR A 21 1.00 4.36 19.74
N ASP A 22 1.68 5.21 20.52
CA ASP A 22 1.79 6.64 20.19
C ASP A 22 2.43 6.88 18.82
N LEU A 23 3.48 6.12 18.51
CA LEU A 23 4.17 6.23 17.24
C LEU A 23 3.24 5.85 16.07
N GLU A 24 2.48 4.76 16.19
CA GLU A 24 1.50 4.35 15.18
C GLU A 24 0.38 5.39 15.00
N ILE A 25 -0.12 5.99 16.09
CA ILE A 25 -1.18 7.00 16.02
C ILE A 25 -0.67 8.29 15.37
N LEU A 26 0.48 8.80 15.80
CA LEU A 26 1.12 9.98 15.20
C LEU A 26 1.32 9.77 13.70
N HIS A 27 1.73 8.57 13.31
CA HIS A 27 2.00 8.20 11.94
C HIS A 27 0.74 8.09 11.08
N ARG A 28 -0.41 7.71 11.66
CA ARG A 28 -1.70 7.61 10.96
C ARG A 28 -2.57 8.87 11.06
N ARG A 29 -2.22 9.87 11.87
CA ARG A 29 -3.04 11.09 12.08
C ARG A 29 -2.80 12.15 11.00
N ALA A 30 -3.89 12.69 10.44
CA ALA A 30 -3.83 13.80 9.49
C ALA A 30 -3.42 15.14 10.13
N GLN A 31 -3.59 15.24 11.45
CA GLN A 31 -3.24 16.39 12.29
C GLN A 31 -2.52 15.89 13.55
N PRO A 32 -1.20 15.61 13.46
CA PRO A 32 -0.44 15.07 14.59
C PRO A 32 -0.41 16.02 15.80
N VAL A 33 -0.36 17.35 15.58
CA VAL A 33 -0.39 18.34 16.67
C VAL A 33 -1.66 18.25 17.51
N ALA A 34 -2.82 17.99 16.90
CA ALA A 34 -4.08 17.89 17.63
C ALA A 34 -4.04 16.71 18.61
N TYR A 35 -3.47 15.58 18.18
CA TYR A 35 -3.26 14.41 19.03
C TYR A 35 -2.25 14.69 20.16
N VAL A 36 -1.13 15.36 19.85
CA VAL A 36 -0.15 15.76 20.87
C VAL A 36 -0.80 16.68 21.90
N SER A 37 -1.52 17.73 21.47
CA SER A 37 -2.18 18.68 22.37
C SER A 37 -3.19 17.99 23.29
N GLU A 38 -4.01 17.09 22.75
CA GLU A 38 -4.95 16.28 23.54
C GLU A 38 -4.20 15.42 24.58
N ARG A 39 -3.08 14.82 24.18
CA ARG A 39 -2.25 13.98 25.05
C ARG A 39 -1.54 14.73 26.15
N LEU A 40 -1.11 15.97 25.90
CA LEU A 40 -0.42 16.78 26.90
C LEU A 40 -1.42 17.38 27.90
N GLY A 41 -2.62 17.73 27.45
CA GLY A 41 -3.68 18.33 28.28
C GLY A 41 -3.72 19.87 28.19
N PRO A 42 -4.59 20.53 28.96
CA PRO A 42 -4.91 21.95 28.81
C PRO A 42 -3.77 22.92 29.16
N GLU A 43 -2.73 22.45 29.86
CA GLU A 43 -1.54 23.25 30.18
C GLU A 43 -0.55 23.35 29.02
N ALA A 44 -0.73 22.52 27.98
CA ALA A 44 0.09 22.60 26.79
C ALA A 44 -0.20 23.88 26.00
N THR A 45 0.86 24.54 25.55
CA THR A 45 0.75 25.66 24.63
C THR A 45 0.83 25.13 23.20
N VAL A 46 -0.09 25.56 22.36
CA VAL A 46 -0.02 25.33 20.91
C VAL A 46 0.11 26.67 20.21
N ASP A 47 1.06 26.70 19.31
CA ASP A 47 1.52 27.86 18.59
C ASP A 47 0.73 28.02 17.28
N ALA A 48 0.69 29.23 16.71
CA ALA A 48 -0.10 29.50 15.50
C ALA A 48 0.36 28.71 14.26
N THR A 49 1.56 28.13 14.29
CA THR A 49 2.11 27.25 13.25
C THR A 49 1.95 25.76 13.56
N GLY A 50 1.33 25.39 14.69
CA GLY A 50 1.10 24.00 15.04
C GLY A 50 2.22 23.36 15.86
N SER A 51 3.19 24.12 16.39
CA SER A 51 4.13 23.55 17.36
C SER A 51 3.49 23.49 18.75
N ALA A 52 3.73 22.42 19.51
CA ALA A 52 3.21 22.28 20.87
C ALA A 52 4.35 22.26 21.90
N ALA A 53 4.12 22.82 23.09
CA ALA A 53 5.10 22.78 24.17
C ALA A 53 4.45 22.69 25.55
N ILE A 54 5.11 21.98 26.47
CA ILE A 54 4.71 21.87 27.89
C ILE A 54 5.96 21.81 28.78
N SER A 55 5.89 22.39 29.98
CA SER A 55 6.99 22.36 30.95
C SER A 55 6.64 21.48 32.15
N TYR A 56 7.64 20.75 32.66
CA TYR A 56 7.58 19.97 33.90
C TYR A 56 8.75 20.36 34.81
N GLY A 57 8.57 20.17 36.12
CA GLY A 57 9.59 20.51 37.12
C GLY A 57 9.78 22.02 37.29
N ASN A 58 10.80 22.41 38.06
CA ASN A 58 11.14 23.80 38.32
C ASN A 58 12.66 23.94 38.58
N GLY A 59 13.15 25.17 38.63
CA GLY A 59 14.56 25.45 38.91
C GLY A 59 15.52 25.09 37.77
N SER A 60 16.81 25.04 38.11
CA SER A 60 17.90 24.76 37.17
C SER A 60 18.40 23.31 37.28
N PRO A 61 18.88 22.70 36.18
CA PRO A 61 18.97 23.29 34.85
C PRO A 61 17.61 23.30 34.13
N HIS A 62 17.30 24.40 33.44
CA HIS A 62 16.23 24.46 32.46
C HIS A 62 16.67 23.79 31.16
N THR A 63 16.11 22.62 30.87
CA THR A 63 16.43 21.81 29.69
C THR A 63 15.30 21.89 28.67
N LEU A 64 15.62 22.16 27.41
CA LEU A 64 14.68 22.08 26.30
C LEU A 64 14.91 20.77 25.53
N LEU A 65 13.90 19.90 25.46
CA LEU A 65 13.91 18.69 24.62
C LEU A 65 12.99 18.92 23.43
N VAL A 66 13.51 18.87 22.20
CA VAL A 66 12.76 19.21 20.99
C VAL A 66 12.71 18.03 20.03
N ALA A 67 11.55 17.71 19.47
CA ALA A 67 11.38 16.72 18.40
C ALA A 67 10.40 17.23 17.32
N GLY A 68 10.62 16.81 16.07
CA GLY A 68 9.68 17.04 14.98
C GLY A 68 8.41 16.19 15.09
N ILE A 69 7.30 16.63 14.49
CA ILE A 69 6.01 15.90 14.48
C ILE A 69 5.40 15.68 13.09
N ASP A 70 5.84 16.41 12.08
CA ASP A 70 5.41 16.29 10.68
C ASP A 70 6.19 15.20 9.93
N GLN A 71 5.83 14.95 8.67
CA GLN A 71 6.42 13.96 7.80
C GLN A 71 6.73 14.58 6.43
N PRO A 72 7.73 14.05 5.69
CA PRO A 72 7.94 14.49 4.33
C PRO A 72 6.75 14.05 3.45
N GLY A 73 6.41 14.86 2.45
CA GLY A 73 5.28 14.59 1.58
C GLY A 73 5.07 15.65 0.52
N TYR A 74 3.87 15.67 -0.04
CA TYR A 74 3.50 16.58 -1.13
C TYR A 74 2.26 17.41 -0.80
N ALA A 75 2.13 18.50 -1.53
CA ALA A 75 0.88 19.23 -1.65
C ALA A 75 0.37 19.16 -3.10
N VAL A 76 -0.95 19.21 -3.28
CA VAL A 76 -1.58 19.34 -4.59
C VAL A 76 -1.18 20.69 -5.20
N SER A 77 -0.58 20.65 -6.39
CA SER A 77 -0.02 21.81 -7.09
C SER A 77 -0.78 22.16 -8.37
N GLY A 78 -1.60 21.24 -8.86
CA GLY A 78 -2.43 21.44 -10.04
C GLY A 78 -3.41 20.29 -10.25
N VAL A 79 -4.36 20.52 -11.14
CA VAL A 79 -5.33 19.52 -11.59
C VAL A 79 -5.28 19.52 -13.12
N THR A 80 -5.21 18.34 -13.74
CA THR A 80 -5.27 18.20 -15.20
C THR A 80 -6.72 18.24 -15.68
N GLU A 81 -6.93 18.50 -16.96
CA GLU A 81 -8.29 18.49 -17.55
C GLU A 81 -8.99 17.14 -17.34
N ASP A 82 -8.25 16.03 -17.45
CA ASP A 82 -8.73 14.66 -17.22
C ASP A 82 -8.87 14.26 -15.74
N GLY A 83 -8.69 15.18 -14.79
CA GLY A 83 -8.97 14.93 -13.37
C GLY A 83 -7.82 14.35 -12.52
N TYR A 84 -6.58 14.33 -13.02
CA TYR A 84 -5.41 13.91 -12.24
C TYR A 84 -4.84 15.06 -11.41
N LEU A 85 -4.37 14.76 -10.20
CA LEU A 85 -3.68 15.75 -9.37
C LEU A 85 -2.18 15.76 -9.68
N ARG A 86 -1.60 16.94 -9.81
CA ARG A 86 -0.15 17.16 -9.82
C ARG A 86 0.33 17.47 -8.41
N LEU A 87 1.57 17.09 -8.12
CA LEU A 87 2.18 17.24 -6.81
C LEU A 87 3.29 18.29 -6.81
N GLN A 88 3.51 18.92 -5.66
CA GLN A 88 4.67 19.75 -5.38
C GLN A 88 5.30 19.28 -4.07
N ARG A 89 6.61 19.03 -4.11
CA ARG A 89 7.39 18.76 -2.90
C ARG A 89 7.53 20.05 -2.09
N LEU A 90 7.48 19.94 -0.77
CA LEU A 90 7.81 21.04 0.14
C LEU A 90 9.25 21.53 -0.10
N ALA A 91 9.56 22.74 0.37
CA ALA A 91 10.76 23.50 0.00
C ALA A 91 12.08 22.95 0.60
N GLU A 92 12.33 21.65 0.49
CA GLU A 92 13.56 20.99 0.91
C GLU A 92 14.05 19.97 -0.13
N PRO A 93 15.36 19.65 -0.11
CA PRO A 93 15.85 18.45 -0.76
C PRO A 93 15.07 17.22 -0.26
N PRO A 94 14.83 16.23 -1.12
CA PRO A 94 14.14 15.02 -0.68
C PRO A 94 15.00 14.28 0.38
N PRO A 95 14.37 13.55 1.32
CA PRO A 95 15.08 12.74 2.31
C PRO A 95 16.09 11.75 1.72
N SER A 96 15.83 11.28 0.50
CA SER A 96 16.74 10.42 -0.27
C SER A 96 16.56 10.66 -1.77
N TYR A 97 17.54 10.26 -2.59
CA TYR A 97 17.44 10.37 -4.04
C TYR A 97 16.31 9.51 -4.64
N GLN A 98 15.87 8.48 -3.91
CA GLN A 98 14.79 7.58 -4.32
C GLN A 98 13.43 8.06 -3.83
N PHE A 99 13.36 9.09 -2.98
CA PHE A 99 12.14 9.53 -2.30
C PHE A 99 10.97 9.60 -3.28
N ASP A 100 11.08 10.41 -4.33
CA ASP A 100 10.00 10.61 -5.29
C ASP A 100 9.57 9.29 -5.99
N GLY A 101 10.53 8.42 -6.32
CA GLY A 101 10.27 7.10 -6.91
C GLY A 101 9.53 6.13 -5.97
N LEU A 102 9.81 6.18 -4.66
CA LEU A 102 9.18 5.29 -3.68
C LEU A 102 7.66 5.49 -3.55
N TRP A 103 7.15 6.67 -3.93
CA TRP A 103 5.72 6.97 -3.95
C TRP A 103 4.97 6.38 -5.14
N GLN A 104 5.66 6.00 -6.23
CA GLN A 104 4.99 5.52 -7.44
C GLN A 104 4.22 4.23 -7.18
N GLY A 105 2.96 4.17 -7.60
CA GLY A 105 2.18 2.96 -7.40
C GLY A 105 1.62 2.80 -5.99
N GLN A 106 1.70 3.82 -5.14
CA GLN A 106 1.27 3.73 -3.74
C GLN A 106 -0.13 4.34 -3.53
N PRO A 107 -1.00 3.68 -2.74
CA PRO A 107 -2.20 4.30 -2.23
C PRO A 107 -1.88 5.50 -1.33
N VAL A 108 -2.60 6.59 -1.54
CA VAL A 108 -2.46 7.85 -0.81
C VAL A 108 -3.80 8.34 -0.27
N GLU A 109 -3.73 9.31 0.62
CA GLU A 109 -4.89 10.08 1.07
C GLU A 109 -4.67 11.57 0.84
N ILE A 110 -5.70 12.22 0.31
CA ILE A 110 -5.76 13.67 0.14
C ILE A 110 -6.40 14.28 1.38
N LEU A 111 -5.61 14.99 2.17
CA LEU A 111 -6.01 15.62 3.42
C LEU A 111 -6.62 17.00 3.13
N ARG A 112 -7.90 16.97 2.73
CA ARG A 112 -8.72 18.15 2.41
C ARG A 112 -9.00 19.02 3.63
N TRP A 113 -8.99 20.33 3.46
CA TRP A 113 -9.32 21.27 4.55
C TRP A 113 -10.79 21.13 5.01
N GLY A 114 -10.99 20.91 6.32
CA GLY A 114 -12.31 20.83 6.93
C GLY A 114 -13.18 19.65 6.48
N ARG A 115 -12.61 18.66 5.79
CA ARG A 115 -13.31 17.48 5.26
C ARG A 115 -12.56 16.20 5.62
N SER A 116 -13.24 15.06 5.55
CA SER A 116 -12.57 13.76 5.70
C SER A 116 -11.49 13.57 4.61
N PRO A 117 -10.45 12.77 4.87
CA PRO A 117 -9.50 12.39 3.83
C PRO A 117 -10.19 11.74 2.63
N LEU A 118 -9.68 11.98 1.42
CA LEU A 118 -10.15 11.32 0.20
C LEU A 118 -9.10 10.29 -0.27
N PRO A 119 -9.49 9.03 -0.56
CA PRO A 119 -8.57 8.05 -1.13
C PRO A 119 -8.07 8.47 -2.52
N GLY A 120 -6.81 8.15 -2.81
CA GLY A 120 -6.22 8.27 -4.13
C GLY A 120 -5.10 7.24 -4.31
N VAL A 121 -4.53 7.20 -5.49
CA VAL A 121 -3.36 6.37 -5.80
C VAL A 121 -2.39 7.14 -6.68
N ILE A 122 -1.10 7.09 -6.36
CA ILE A 122 -0.07 7.63 -7.24
C ILE A 122 0.13 6.63 -8.37
N LEU A 123 0.01 7.11 -9.61
CA LEU A 123 0.14 6.27 -10.79
C LEU A 123 1.55 5.66 -10.89
N ALA A 124 1.60 4.44 -11.42
CA ALA A 124 2.84 3.78 -11.81
C ALA A 124 2.76 3.41 -13.30
N PRO A 125 3.86 3.49 -14.04
CA PRO A 125 3.90 3.00 -15.41
C PRO A 125 3.64 1.48 -15.44
N SER A 126 2.70 1.02 -16.26
CA SER A 126 2.40 -0.41 -16.42
C SER A 126 3.57 -1.17 -17.03
N VAL A 127 3.84 -2.39 -16.57
CA VAL A 127 4.95 -3.21 -17.08
C VAL A 127 4.77 -3.54 -18.58
N HIS A 128 3.53 -3.70 -19.05
CA HIS A 128 3.22 -4.06 -20.45
C HIS A 128 3.65 -3.01 -21.49
N PHE A 129 3.76 -1.73 -21.10
CA PHE A 129 4.24 -0.66 -21.98
C PHE A 129 5.73 -0.34 -21.81
N ALA A 130 6.48 -1.12 -21.02
CA ALA A 130 7.90 -0.84 -20.76
C ALA A 130 8.75 -0.75 -22.03
N GLY A 131 8.49 -1.62 -23.03
CA GLY A 131 9.20 -1.61 -24.31
C GLY A 131 8.83 -0.45 -25.25
N ASP A 132 7.63 0.12 -25.08
CA ASP A 132 7.16 1.28 -25.86
C ASP A 132 7.61 2.62 -25.25
N ARG A 133 8.09 2.61 -24.00
CA ARG A 133 8.64 3.80 -23.33
C ARG A 133 10.12 3.98 -23.73
N GLY A 134 10.48 5.18 -24.18
CA GLY A 134 11.90 5.55 -24.36
C GLY A 134 12.66 5.50 -23.03
N ALA A 135 14.00 5.59 -23.08
CA ALA A 135 14.84 5.63 -21.89
C ALA A 135 14.38 6.77 -20.95
N SER A 136 13.76 6.40 -19.83
CA SER A 136 13.22 7.37 -18.88
C SER A 136 13.98 7.22 -17.56
N THR A 137 14.58 8.31 -17.10
CA THR A 137 15.10 8.43 -15.74
C THR A 137 13.90 8.42 -14.78
N GLY A 138 13.84 7.42 -13.89
CA GLY A 138 12.73 7.21 -12.95
C GLY A 138 12.42 8.39 -12.04
N GLY A 139 11.28 8.31 -11.34
CA GLY A 139 10.97 9.11 -10.14
C GLY A 139 10.83 10.64 -10.28
N ALA A 140 10.96 11.25 -11.45
CA ALA A 140 10.88 12.71 -11.55
C ALA A 140 9.53 13.27 -11.05
N LEU A 141 9.57 14.34 -10.25
CA LEU A 141 8.40 15.01 -9.66
C LEU A 141 7.30 15.33 -10.70
N ASP A 142 7.70 15.72 -11.92
CA ASP A 142 6.80 16.03 -13.04
C ASP A 142 5.98 14.83 -13.53
N ARG A 143 6.32 13.61 -13.08
CA ARG A 143 5.64 12.36 -13.41
C ARG A 143 4.86 11.77 -12.24
N LEU A 144 4.76 12.48 -11.12
CA LEU A 144 3.92 12.06 -9.99
C LEU A 144 2.50 12.62 -10.15
N TYR A 145 1.61 11.76 -10.66
CA TYR A 145 0.19 12.03 -10.79
C TYR A 145 -0.59 11.20 -9.77
N VAL A 146 -1.58 11.82 -9.12
CA VAL A 146 -2.54 11.10 -8.28
C VAL A 146 -3.84 10.92 -9.04
N ASP A 147 -4.30 9.67 -9.12
CA ASP A 147 -5.65 9.30 -9.54
C ASP A 147 -6.55 9.20 -8.29
N ILE A 148 -7.55 10.08 -8.21
CA ILE A 148 -8.58 10.03 -7.17
C ILE A 148 -9.89 9.42 -7.68
N GLY A 149 -9.90 8.88 -8.90
CA GLY A 149 -11.07 8.34 -9.58
C GLY A 149 -11.90 9.36 -10.37
N ALA A 150 -11.49 10.63 -10.41
CA ALA A 150 -12.17 11.67 -11.18
C ALA A 150 -11.90 11.51 -12.68
N ALA A 151 -12.91 11.82 -13.51
CA ALA A 151 -12.80 11.84 -14.96
C ALA A 151 -12.57 13.25 -15.53
N SER A 152 -12.61 14.28 -14.69
CA SER A 152 -12.39 15.68 -15.09
C SER A 152 -11.94 16.57 -13.93
N ALA A 153 -11.39 17.74 -14.25
CA ALA A 153 -11.10 18.78 -13.26
C ALA A 153 -12.34 19.24 -12.47
N ASP A 154 -13.52 19.25 -13.09
CA ASP A 154 -14.77 19.64 -12.43
C ASP A 154 -15.18 18.60 -11.37
N GLU A 155 -14.99 17.31 -11.63
CA GLU A 155 -15.21 16.26 -10.62
C GLU A 155 -14.24 16.36 -9.45
N VAL A 156 -12.97 16.72 -9.70
CA VAL A 156 -11.99 16.99 -8.64
C VAL A 156 -12.46 18.15 -7.75
N ALA A 157 -12.92 19.24 -8.37
CA ALA A 157 -13.44 20.40 -7.65
C ALA A 157 -14.72 20.06 -6.87
N ALA A 158 -15.63 19.27 -7.44
CA ALA A 158 -16.85 18.79 -6.79
C ALA A 158 -16.54 17.86 -5.60
N ALA A 159 -15.46 17.06 -5.68
CA ALA A 159 -14.93 16.29 -4.57
C ALA A 159 -14.28 17.17 -3.50
N GLY A 160 -14.15 18.49 -3.71
CA GLY A 160 -13.63 19.44 -2.75
C GLY A 160 -12.12 19.34 -2.55
N VAL A 161 -11.39 18.84 -3.55
CA VAL A 161 -9.93 18.90 -3.59
C VAL A 161 -9.50 20.27 -4.12
N THR A 162 -8.56 20.89 -3.44
CA THR A 162 -8.05 22.23 -3.77
C THR A 162 -6.52 22.23 -3.81
N LEU A 163 -5.94 23.27 -4.40
CA LEU A 163 -4.50 23.48 -4.32
C LEU A 163 -4.07 23.57 -2.85
N LEU A 164 -2.87 23.08 -2.57
CA LEU A 164 -2.27 22.99 -1.23
C LEU A 164 -2.89 21.94 -0.30
N ASP A 165 -3.90 21.19 -0.74
CA ASP A 165 -4.30 19.98 -0.01
C ASP A 165 -3.10 19.03 0.09
N ARG A 166 -2.92 18.44 1.27
CA ARG A 166 -1.73 17.64 1.58
C ARG A 166 -1.94 16.20 1.13
N VAL A 167 -0.89 15.57 0.62
CA VAL A 167 -0.91 14.18 0.17
C VAL A 167 0.02 13.37 1.05
N ARG A 168 -0.51 12.27 1.60
CA ARG A 168 0.25 11.32 2.41
C ARG A 168 0.09 9.90 1.92
N LEU A 169 1.06 9.04 2.19
CA LEU A 169 0.88 7.60 2.03
C LEU A 169 -0.25 7.10 2.94
N ARG A 170 -1.03 6.17 2.42
CA ARG A 170 -2.06 5.47 3.20
C ARG A 170 -1.46 4.35 4.07
N GLN A 171 -0.32 3.81 3.64
CA GLN A 171 0.42 2.84 4.44
C GLN A 171 0.92 3.52 5.73
N GLY A 172 0.60 2.91 6.87
CA GLY A 172 1.13 3.33 8.16
C GLY A 172 2.24 2.44 8.69
N ALA A 173 2.67 2.71 9.93
CA ALA A 173 3.55 1.85 10.69
C ALA A 173 2.88 0.50 10.97
N VAL A 174 3.68 -0.57 10.87
CA VAL A 174 3.26 -1.95 11.08
C VAL A 174 4.27 -2.68 11.97
N PRO A 175 3.82 -3.66 12.78
CA PRO A 175 4.73 -4.55 13.50
C PRO A 175 5.72 -5.23 12.55
N PHE A 176 6.99 -5.29 12.95
CA PHE A 176 8.05 -5.94 12.19
C PHE A 176 9.07 -6.63 13.10
N GLY A 177 9.50 -7.83 12.71
CA GLY A 177 10.29 -8.70 13.57
C GLY A 177 9.51 -9.09 14.85
N ARG A 178 10.23 -9.43 15.91
CA ARG A 178 9.62 -9.79 17.20
C ARG A 178 9.19 -8.59 18.04
N GLU A 179 9.97 -7.51 18.02
CA GLU A 179 9.88 -6.42 19.00
C GLU A 179 10.11 -5.04 18.38
N GLY A 180 9.62 -4.79 17.17
CA GLY A 180 9.78 -3.49 16.52
C GLY A 180 8.65 -3.08 15.59
N LEU A 181 8.82 -1.90 15.02
CA LEU A 181 7.92 -1.28 14.06
C LEU A 181 8.70 -0.90 12.82
N ALA A 182 8.05 -1.03 11.67
CA ALA A 182 8.56 -0.50 10.43
C ALA A 182 7.49 0.26 9.65
N GLY A 183 7.91 1.27 8.90
CA GLY A 183 7.02 2.12 8.15
C GLY A 183 7.75 3.26 7.45
N PRO A 184 7.04 4.03 6.62
CA PRO A 184 7.66 5.09 5.84
C PRO A 184 8.02 6.27 6.74
N TRP A 185 9.27 6.73 6.72
CA TRP A 185 9.72 7.93 7.46
C TRP A 185 9.36 7.95 8.95
N LEU A 186 9.34 6.79 9.60
CA LEU A 186 9.05 6.65 11.03
C LEU A 186 9.89 7.59 11.91
N SER A 187 11.15 7.81 11.50
CA SER A 187 12.09 8.69 12.18
C SER A 187 11.59 10.11 12.36
N SER A 188 10.75 10.61 11.46
CA SER A 188 10.18 11.96 11.52
C SER A 188 9.28 12.19 12.74
N GLN A 189 8.82 11.11 13.39
CA GLN A 189 7.90 11.16 14.54
C GLN A 189 8.34 10.28 15.72
N ALA A 190 9.40 9.47 15.58
CA ALA A 190 9.94 8.66 16.67
C ALA A 190 10.31 9.51 17.90
N GLY A 191 10.95 10.66 17.67
CA GLY A 191 11.28 11.60 18.75
C GLY A 191 10.05 12.13 19.49
N ALA A 192 8.95 12.40 18.76
CA ALA A 192 7.70 12.82 19.39
C ALA A 192 7.08 11.72 20.26
N ALA A 193 7.14 10.46 19.84
CA ALA A 193 6.68 9.34 20.66
C ALA A 193 7.52 9.22 21.96
N VAL A 194 8.85 9.40 21.86
CA VAL A 194 9.76 9.48 23.03
C VAL A 194 9.34 10.61 23.97
N LEU A 195 9.09 11.81 23.46
CA LEU A 195 8.67 12.93 24.30
C LEU A 195 7.28 12.70 24.94
N LEU A 196 6.34 12.05 24.26
CA LEU A 196 5.04 11.69 24.83
C LEU A 196 5.17 10.68 25.98
N ALA A 197 6.08 9.71 25.87
CA ALA A 197 6.37 8.77 26.96
C ALA A 197 6.94 9.50 28.18
N LEU A 198 7.87 10.44 27.98
CA LEU A 198 8.39 11.31 29.04
C LEU A 198 7.29 12.15 29.68
N ALA A 199 6.40 12.75 28.86
CA ALA A 199 5.28 13.56 29.35
C ALA A 199 4.33 12.75 30.25
N ASP A 200 4.00 11.51 29.87
CA ASP A 200 3.16 10.63 30.70
C ASP A 200 3.79 10.36 32.08
N ARG A 201 5.11 10.18 32.13
CA ARG A 201 5.86 9.98 33.38
C ARG A 201 5.90 11.26 34.23
N TRP A 202 6.28 12.38 33.63
CA TRP A 202 6.54 13.63 34.33
C TRP A 202 5.30 14.39 34.77
N ARG A 203 4.13 14.06 34.21
CA ARG A 203 2.85 14.51 34.77
C ARG A 203 2.66 14.10 36.22
N GLN A 204 3.17 12.93 36.61
CA GLN A 204 3.04 12.41 37.97
C GLN A 204 4.32 12.60 38.78
N ASN A 205 5.47 12.52 38.13
CA ASN A 205 6.78 12.54 38.77
C ASN A 205 7.72 13.48 37.99
N PRO A 206 7.64 14.79 38.23
CA PRO A 206 8.47 15.75 37.51
C PRO A 206 9.98 15.53 37.74
N PRO A 207 10.83 15.88 36.75
CA PRO A 207 12.28 15.82 36.90
C PRO A 207 12.80 16.85 37.93
N ALA A 208 14.03 16.65 38.40
CA ALA A 208 14.66 17.51 39.42
C ALA A 208 14.87 18.97 38.96
N GLY A 209 15.13 19.20 37.67
CA GLY A 209 15.21 20.53 37.06
C GLY A 209 13.96 20.88 36.24
N ARG A 210 13.90 22.09 35.69
CA ARG A 210 12.85 22.47 34.74
C ARG A 210 13.11 21.81 33.38
N VAL A 211 12.15 21.08 32.83
CA VAL A 211 12.23 20.55 31.46
C VAL A 211 11.08 21.08 30.64
N THR A 212 11.35 21.53 29.42
CA THR A 212 10.30 21.88 28.45
C THR A 212 10.38 20.93 27.28
N LEU A 213 9.28 20.22 27.04
CA LEU A 213 9.11 19.36 25.88
C LEU A 213 8.53 20.20 24.75
N VAL A 214 9.15 20.13 23.58
CA VAL A 214 8.68 20.80 22.37
C VAL A 214 8.48 19.80 21.25
N PHE A 215 7.31 19.89 20.65
CA PHE A 215 6.86 19.16 19.48
C PHE A 215 6.81 20.16 18.32
N ALA A 216 7.89 20.27 17.57
CA ALA A 216 8.06 21.24 16.51
C ALA A 216 7.39 20.76 15.22
N ASP A 217 6.46 21.55 14.69
CA ASP A 217 5.90 21.34 13.35
C ASP A 217 6.83 21.94 12.28
N GLN A 218 6.59 21.64 11.02
CA GLN A 218 7.35 22.19 9.88
C GLN A 218 8.85 21.87 9.95
N GLN A 219 9.24 20.67 10.39
CA GLN A 219 10.63 20.23 10.39
C GLN A 219 11.15 20.12 8.94
N HIS A 220 10.29 19.65 8.01
CA HIS A 220 10.57 19.49 6.58
C HIS A 220 10.35 20.78 5.76
N TYR A 221 10.30 21.92 6.45
CA TYR A 221 10.27 23.25 5.85
C TYR A 221 11.34 24.12 6.52
N HIS A 222 12.60 23.71 6.36
CA HIS A 222 13.76 24.38 6.92
C HIS A 222 13.67 24.57 8.44
N ASN A 223 13.17 23.56 9.15
CA ASN A 223 13.02 23.61 10.60
C ASN A 223 12.29 24.88 11.09
N ALA A 224 11.33 25.41 10.34
CA ALA A 224 10.69 26.69 10.63
C ALA A 224 10.00 26.72 12.00
N GLY A 225 9.34 25.62 12.40
CA GLY A 225 8.74 25.54 13.74
C GLY A 225 9.78 25.45 14.86
N LEU A 226 10.90 24.77 14.64
CA LEU A 226 12.03 24.79 15.58
C LEU A 226 12.61 26.21 15.69
N LEU A 227 12.91 26.88 14.57
CA LEU A 227 13.41 28.26 14.55
C LEU A 227 12.51 29.20 15.37
N ARG A 228 11.20 29.09 15.16
CA ARG A 228 10.22 29.89 15.91
C ARG A 228 10.23 29.57 17.40
N THR A 229 10.32 28.30 17.75
CA THR A 229 10.47 27.86 19.15
C THR A 229 11.71 28.48 19.76
N LEU A 230 12.87 28.37 19.11
CA LEU A 230 14.13 28.94 19.60
C LEU A 230 14.02 30.45 19.85
N ARG A 231 13.35 31.19 18.96
CA ARG A 231 13.11 32.63 19.13
C ARG A 231 12.22 32.98 20.32
N ARG A 232 11.27 32.11 20.71
CA ARG A 232 10.45 32.33 21.92
C ARG A 232 11.26 32.24 23.19
N PHE A 233 12.27 31.37 23.20
CA PHE A 233 13.21 31.22 24.32
C PHE A 233 14.39 32.19 24.24
N ALA A 234 14.48 33.07 23.25
CA ALA A 234 15.61 34.00 23.16
C ALA A 234 15.65 35.04 24.29
N ALA A 235 14.49 35.44 24.82
CA ALA A 235 14.39 36.40 25.92
C ALA A 235 14.76 35.77 27.28
N GLU A 236 14.40 34.50 27.48
CA GLU A 236 14.74 33.69 28.65
C GLU A 236 15.31 32.35 28.17
N PRO A 237 16.63 32.31 27.84
CA PRO A 237 17.25 31.10 27.30
C PRO A 237 17.24 29.95 28.31
N PRO A 238 16.97 28.70 27.88
CA PRO A 238 17.21 27.54 28.71
C PRO A 238 18.73 27.39 28.97
N ASP A 239 19.09 26.62 29.99
CA ASP A 239 20.49 26.31 30.27
C ASP A 239 21.09 25.40 29.17
N ARG A 240 20.26 24.55 28.56
CA ARG A 240 20.69 23.59 27.53
C ARG A 240 19.54 23.10 26.65
N ILE A 241 19.88 22.76 25.41
CA ILE A 241 18.93 22.26 24.41
C ILE A 241 19.39 20.91 23.86
N VAL A 242 18.48 19.95 23.77
CA VAL A 242 18.68 18.67 23.06
C VAL A 242 17.62 18.53 21.98
N ALA A 243 18.05 18.50 20.72
CA ALA A 243 17.17 18.32 19.57
C ALA A 243 17.24 16.87 19.07
N LEU A 244 16.10 16.18 19.07
CA LEU A 244 15.92 14.84 18.52
C LEU A 244 15.73 14.95 17.00
N ARG A 245 16.61 14.30 16.23
CA ARG A 245 16.62 14.39 14.77
C ARG A 245 16.20 13.08 14.09
N PRO A 246 15.48 13.15 12.96
CA PRO A 246 15.09 12.01 12.14
C PRO A 246 16.21 11.57 11.19
N THR A 247 17.47 11.67 11.62
CA THR A 247 18.64 11.42 10.77
C THR A 247 19.59 10.46 11.45
N GLY A 248 20.53 9.88 10.70
CA GLY A 248 21.46 8.87 11.19
C GLY A 248 21.17 7.51 10.56
N ASN A 249 22.08 6.56 10.77
CA ASN A 249 21.89 5.18 10.34
C ASN A 249 22.16 4.28 11.52
N ASP A 250 21.17 3.48 11.91
CA ASP A 250 21.30 2.36 12.85
C ASP A 250 21.90 2.75 14.22
N GLY A 251 21.02 3.17 15.14
CA GLY A 251 21.38 3.47 16.53
C GLY A 251 21.43 4.95 16.87
N LEU A 252 21.98 5.26 18.05
CA LEU A 252 22.05 6.63 18.57
C LEU A 252 23.34 7.32 18.15
N GLU A 253 23.20 8.51 17.59
CA GLU A 253 24.34 9.37 17.28
C GLU A 253 24.16 10.72 17.95
N GLY A 254 25.27 11.34 18.33
CA GLY A 254 25.25 12.63 19.00
C GLY A 254 26.19 13.62 18.34
N ALA A 255 25.77 14.87 18.21
CA ALA A 255 26.60 15.92 17.65
C ALA A 255 26.30 17.27 18.29
N ALA A 256 27.32 18.13 18.41
CA ALA A 256 27.11 19.52 18.79
C ALA A 256 26.34 20.26 17.69
N ALA A 257 25.31 21.02 18.06
CA ALA A 257 24.48 21.82 17.16
C ALA A 257 24.77 23.33 17.27
N SER A 258 25.37 23.76 18.38
CA SER A 258 25.80 25.13 18.62
C SER A 258 27.08 25.17 19.48
N PRO A 259 27.77 26.33 19.61
CA PRO A 259 28.87 26.49 20.56
C PRO A 259 28.47 26.09 21.99
N GLY A 260 29.32 25.30 22.66
CA GLY A 260 29.05 24.74 24.00
C GLY A 260 28.21 23.44 23.98
N GLY A 261 27.61 23.09 22.83
CA GLY A 261 26.88 21.84 22.65
C GLY A 261 27.74 20.58 22.78
N ASP A 262 29.05 20.71 22.61
CA ASP A 262 30.02 19.63 22.82
C ASP A 262 30.08 19.16 24.27
N GLN A 263 29.85 20.05 25.25
CA GLN A 263 29.74 19.66 26.66
C GLN A 263 28.48 18.84 26.91
N ILE A 264 27.33 19.29 26.39
CA ILE A 264 26.06 18.55 26.47
C ILE A 264 26.23 17.14 25.87
N LEU A 265 26.91 17.05 24.73
CA LEU A 265 27.20 15.77 24.08
C LEU A 265 28.09 14.88 24.95
N ARG A 266 29.16 15.42 25.56
CA ARG A 266 30.01 14.66 26.49
C ARG A 266 29.21 14.12 27.67
N ASP A 267 28.32 14.93 28.24
CA ASP A 267 27.48 14.54 29.38
C ASP A 267 26.51 13.41 28.97
N LEU A 268 25.88 13.52 27.80
CA LEU A 268 25.03 12.47 27.24
C LEU A 268 25.79 11.17 27.00
N ILE A 269 27.00 11.24 26.43
CA ILE A 269 27.85 10.05 26.17
C ILE A 269 28.30 9.42 27.49
N ALA A 270 28.70 10.22 28.48
CA ALA A 270 29.10 9.72 29.80
C ALA A 270 27.93 8.99 30.47
N LEU A 271 26.75 9.61 30.49
CA LEU A 271 25.53 9.01 31.02
C LEU A 271 25.09 7.76 30.24
N GLY A 272 25.28 7.76 28.92
CA GLY A 272 25.06 6.60 28.07
C GLY A 272 25.92 5.41 28.51
N ARG A 273 27.23 5.63 28.72
CA ARG A 273 28.14 4.59 29.23
C ARG A 273 27.72 4.03 30.59
N GLU A 274 27.28 4.90 31.50
CA GLU A 274 26.77 4.47 32.82
C GLU A 274 25.52 3.59 32.71
N ARG A 275 24.73 3.77 31.66
CA ARG A 275 23.47 3.06 31.40
C ARG A 275 23.58 1.98 30.31
N SER A 276 24.80 1.66 29.87
CA SER A 276 25.05 0.72 28.77
C SER A 276 24.32 1.08 27.46
N VAL A 277 24.14 2.37 27.19
CA VAL A 277 23.58 2.92 25.95
C VAL A 277 24.70 3.59 25.17
N GLU A 278 25.01 3.06 23.98
CA GLU A 278 26.04 3.62 23.12
C GLU A 278 25.52 4.82 22.33
N ILE A 279 26.30 5.91 22.30
CA ILE A 279 26.03 7.08 21.46
C ILE A 279 27.28 7.35 20.64
N HIS A 280 27.16 7.22 19.32
CA HIS A 280 28.26 7.46 18.41
C HIS A 280 28.43 8.96 18.16
N PRO A 281 29.56 9.58 18.51
CA PRO A 281 29.77 11.01 18.27
C PRO A 281 29.98 11.28 16.77
N ARG A 282 29.33 12.34 16.27
CA ARG A 282 29.57 12.92 14.94
C ARG A 282 30.16 14.32 15.05
N ALA A 283 30.87 14.74 14.00
CA ALA A 283 31.65 15.99 14.01
C ALA A 283 30.80 17.23 14.33
N THR A 284 29.70 17.47 13.62
CA THR A 284 28.73 18.54 13.90
C THR A 284 27.35 18.20 13.33
N ALA A 285 26.29 18.68 13.98
CA ALA A 285 24.93 18.61 13.46
C ALA A 285 24.63 19.87 12.65
N THR A 286 24.42 19.71 11.33
CA THR A 286 23.93 20.80 10.49
C THR A 286 22.40 20.82 10.50
N PHE A 287 21.83 21.97 10.85
CA PHE A 287 20.40 22.28 10.70
C PHE A 287 20.24 23.32 9.59
N SER A 288 19.30 23.09 8.69
CA SER A 288 18.86 24.11 7.76
C SER A 288 17.75 24.91 8.40
N PHE A 289 17.96 26.22 8.55
CA PHE A 289 16.94 27.19 8.97
C PHE A 289 16.48 28.08 7.79
N GLY A 290 16.83 27.69 6.57
CA GLY A 290 16.45 28.36 5.33
C GLY A 290 17.50 29.35 4.83
N PRO A 291 17.36 29.84 3.59
CA PRO A 291 18.39 30.62 2.91
C PRO A 291 18.59 32.03 3.48
N PHE A 292 17.67 32.51 4.31
CA PHE A 292 17.69 33.86 4.87
C PHE A 292 18.20 33.92 6.32
N GLU A 293 18.45 32.78 6.96
CA GLU A 293 19.02 32.74 8.30
C GLU A 293 20.54 32.72 8.24
N THR A 294 21.14 33.90 8.41
CA THR A 294 22.60 34.10 8.29
C THR A 294 23.36 33.99 9.62
N ALA A 295 22.65 33.81 10.74
CA ALA A 295 23.22 33.70 12.08
C ALA A 295 22.68 32.46 12.80
N SER A 296 23.45 31.95 13.78
CA SER A 296 23.02 30.83 14.61
C SER A 296 21.77 31.20 15.43
N PRO A 297 20.63 30.51 15.26
CA PRO A 297 19.40 30.84 15.97
C PRO A 297 19.31 30.21 17.37
N TRP A 298 20.30 29.40 17.76
CA TRP A 298 20.33 28.74 19.07
C TRP A 298 20.53 29.76 20.20
N PRO A 299 19.57 29.92 21.13
CA PRO A 299 19.69 30.89 22.23
C PRO A 299 20.58 30.38 23.38
N ALA A 300 20.96 29.10 23.35
CA ALA A 300 21.72 28.41 24.38
C ALA A 300 22.59 27.29 23.77
N PRO A 301 23.54 26.71 24.53
CA PRO A 301 24.25 25.51 24.13
C PRO A 301 23.28 24.39 23.72
N ALA A 302 23.51 23.79 22.56
CA ALA A 302 22.61 22.84 21.95
C ALA A 302 23.36 21.63 21.38
N ALA A 303 22.86 20.43 21.68
CA ALA A 303 23.28 19.19 21.05
C ALA A 303 22.11 18.58 20.26
N ALA A 304 22.44 17.80 19.24
CA ALA A 304 21.49 16.94 18.55
C ALA A 304 21.73 15.49 18.95
N VAL A 305 20.63 14.76 19.17
CA VAL A 305 20.61 13.30 19.31
C VAL A 305 19.80 12.74 18.14
N ASN A 306 20.49 11.98 17.30
CA ASN A 306 19.92 11.28 16.17
C ASN A 306 19.31 9.97 16.67
N LEU A 307 18.01 9.78 16.45
CA LEU A 307 17.37 8.48 16.63
C LEU A 307 17.47 7.75 15.29
N GLY A 308 18.62 7.16 14.96
CA GLY A 308 18.86 6.58 13.64
C GLY A 308 18.07 5.29 13.44
N PRO A 309 17.06 5.24 12.54
CA PRO A 309 16.42 3.97 12.21
C PRO A 309 17.36 3.11 11.36
N ALA A 310 17.09 1.80 11.31
CA ALA A 310 17.56 1.01 10.18
C ALA A 310 16.79 1.43 8.90
N ASN A 311 17.45 1.36 7.74
CA ASN A 311 16.90 1.79 6.43
C ASN A 311 16.45 3.26 6.39
N ALA A 312 17.19 4.18 7.02
CA ALA A 312 16.88 5.61 7.05
C ALA A 312 16.64 6.20 5.63
N GLY A 313 15.65 7.08 5.52
CA GLY A 313 15.28 7.75 4.26
C GLY A 313 14.49 6.89 3.28
N SER A 314 13.99 5.74 3.72
CA SER A 314 13.18 4.82 2.91
C SER A 314 11.73 4.71 3.39
N SER A 315 10.88 4.03 2.62
CA SER A 315 9.53 3.66 3.04
C SER A 315 9.50 2.50 4.05
N ALA A 316 10.67 1.97 4.43
CA ALA A 316 10.87 0.79 5.27
C ALA A 316 11.76 1.07 6.50
N GLU A 317 11.72 2.30 7.02
CA GLU A 317 12.45 2.63 8.24
C GLU A 317 12.00 1.73 9.40
N TYR A 318 12.95 1.29 10.21
CA TYR A 318 12.70 0.36 11.31
C TYR A 318 13.27 0.88 12.63
N TYR A 319 12.50 0.68 13.70
CA TYR A 319 12.95 0.81 15.09
C TYR A 319 12.60 -0.43 15.89
N SER A 320 13.53 -0.90 16.71
CA SER A 320 13.16 -1.75 17.84
C SER A 320 12.57 -0.90 18.97
N TRP A 321 11.66 -1.49 19.74
CA TRP A 321 11.14 -0.83 20.95
C TRP A 321 12.20 -0.65 22.03
N GLU A 322 13.18 -1.56 22.07
CA GLU A 322 14.29 -1.51 23.02
C GLU A 322 15.18 -0.29 22.78
N GLU A 323 15.60 -0.03 21.55
CA GLU A 323 16.43 1.13 21.21
C GLU A 323 15.72 2.45 21.54
N LEU A 324 14.43 2.57 21.20
CA LEU A 324 13.64 3.74 21.57
C LEU A 324 13.48 3.86 23.10
N GLY A 325 13.34 2.74 23.81
CA GLY A 325 13.28 2.69 25.26
C GLY A 325 14.59 3.17 25.91
N GLN A 326 15.73 2.67 25.42
CA GLN A 326 17.07 3.09 25.85
C GLN A 326 17.29 4.59 25.63
N ALA A 327 16.92 5.10 24.44
CA ALA A 327 16.99 6.53 24.12
C ALA A 327 16.11 7.36 25.07
N THR A 328 14.88 6.91 25.34
CA THR A 328 13.96 7.58 26.25
C THR A 328 14.53 7.62 27.67
N GLY A 329 15.05 6.50 28.16
CA GLY A 329 15.64 6.42 29.50
C GLY A 329 16.90 7.27 29.67
N LEU A 330 17.73 7.34 28.63
CA LEU A 330 18.88 8.24 28.61
C LEU A 330 18.46 9.71 28.70
N LEU A 331 17.48 10.14 27.91
CA LEU A 331 16.96 11.51 27.94
C LEU A 331 16.28 11.84 29.27
N ALA A 332 15.54 10.87 29.84
CA ALA A 332 14.93 11.01 31.16
C ALA A 332 15.99 11.26 32.23
N ALA A 333 17.02 10.43 32.26
CA ALA A 333 18.13 10.55 33.19
C ALA A 333 18.92 11.84 32.99
N PHE A 334 19.14 12.25 31.75
CA PHE A 334 19.80 13.52 31.42
C PHE A 334 19.00 14.71 31.96
N ALA A 335 17.67 14.64 31.90
CA ALA A 335 16.74 15.59 32.48
C ALA A 335 16.66 15.56 34.02
N GLY A 336 17.33 14.61 34.69
CA GLY A 336 17.32 14.48 36.15
C GLY A 336 16.20 13.59 36.68
N ASP A 337 15.60 12.73 35.85
CA ASP A 337 14.73 11.65 36.29
C ASP A 337 15.57 10.40 36.65
N SER A 338 15.67 10.11 37.95
CA SER A 338 16.42 8.96 38.46
C SER A 338 15.58 7.69 38.60
N SER A 339 14.35 7.66 38.06
CA SER A 339 13.47 6.51 38.19
C SER A 339 13.90 5.31 37.33
N ASP A 340 13.64 4.11 37.85
CA ASP A 340 13.81 2.84 37.15
C ASP A 340 12.53 2.51 36.36
N THR A 341 12.24 3.33 35.36
CA THR A 341 11.06 3.17 34.50
C THR A 341 11.38 2.24 33.35
N ASP A 342 10.52 1.23 33.10
CA ASP A 342 10.55 0.46 31.86
C ASP A 342 10.00 1.29 30.69
N TRP A 343 10.91 1.99 30.03
CA TRP A 343 10.59 2.87 28.91
C TRP A 343 10.14 2.12 27.65
N THR A 344 10.60 0.89 27.45
CA THR A 344 10.16 0.01 26.38
C THR A 344 8.67 -0.31 26.54
N ALA A 345 8.25 -0.71 27.73
CA ALA A 345 6.83 -0.94 28.04
C ALA A 345 6.01 0.36 27.98
N ALA A 346 6.58 1.50 28.38
CA ALA A 346 5.91 2.80 28.31
C ALA A 346 5.57 3.18 26.86
N LEU A 347 6.51 3.02 25.92
CA LEU A 347 6.33 3.29 24.50
C LEU A 347 5.36 2.31 23.82
N ARG A 348 5.39 1.03 24.22
CA ARG A 348 4.49 -0.02 23.73
C ARG A 348 3.06 0.10 24.25
N ARG A 349 2.79 1.00 25.20
CA ARG A 349 1.46 1.10 25.80
C ARG A 349 0.46 1.56 24.75
N HIS A 350 -0.48 0.67 24.42
CA HIS A 350 -1.51 0.97 23.44
C HIS A 350 -2.50 2.01 23.98
N ARG A 351 -3.05 2.81 23.07
CA ARG A 351 -4.05 3.86 23.34
C ARG A 351 -5.23 3.66 22.41
N PRO A 352 -6.43 4.12 22.78
CA PRO A 352 -7.55 4.21 21.85
C PRO A 352 -7.11 4.98 20.60
N ALA A 353 -7.11 4.31 19.46
CA ALA A 353 -6.92 4.94 18.17
C ALA A 353 -8.29 5.41 17.66
N PRO A 354 -8.37 6.58 17.00
CA PRO A 354 -9.60 6.97 16.32
C PRO A 354 -9.98 5.88 15.31
N ALA A 355 -11.26 5.53 15.24
CA ALA A 355 -11.73 4.55 14.30
C ALA A 355 -11.33 4.95 12.86
N GLU A 356 -10.69 4.04 12.12
CA GLU A 356 -10.53 4.22 10.67
C GLU A 356 -11.92 4.43 10.08
N GLN A 357 -12.16 5.61 9.49
CA GLN A 357 -13.39 5.86 8.74
C GLN A 357 -13.37 4.94 7.52
N ARG A 358 -14.03 3.78 7.60
CA ARG A 358 -14.35 3.00 6.41
C ARG A 358 -15.31 3.83 5.56
N PRO A 359 -15.10 3.93 4.24
CA PRO A 359 -16.11 4.52 3.38
C PRO A 359 -17.44 3.80 3.64
N THR A 360 -18.47 4.55 4.03
CA THR A 360 -19.84 4.04 4.11
C THR A 360 -20.40 3.98 2.69
N SER A 361 -19.79 3.15 1.85
CA SER A 361 -20.37 2.84 0.54
C SER A 361 -21.50 1.83 0.75
N PRO A 362 -22.58 1.92 -0.03
CA PRO A 362 -23.62 0.89 0.00
C PRO A 362 -22.99 -0.48 -0.32
N PRO A 363 -23.56 -1.58 0.22
CA PRO A 363 -23.13 -2.93 -0.13
C PRO A 363 -23.20 -3.11 -1.65
N ASP A 364 -22.15 -3.65 -2.23
CA ASP A 364 -22.05 -3.90 -3.66
C ASP A 364 -21.46 -5.30 -3.84
N PRO A 365 -22.28 -6.30 -4.20
CA PRO A 365 -21.86 -7.69 -4.23
C PRO A 365 -20.62 -7.95 -5.08
N LEU A 366 -20.43 -7.20 -6.17
CA LEU A 366 -19.24 -7.31 -7.02
C LEU A 366 -18.00 -6.82 -6.28
N PHE A 367 -18.07 -5.65 -5.66
CA PHE A 367 -16.96 -5.10 -4.89
C PHE A 367 -16.61 -5.99 -3.70
N ASP A 368 -17.61 -6.48 -2.98
CA ASP A 368 -17.41 -7.32 -1.79
C ASP A 368 -16.74 -8.66 -2.18
N LEU A 369 -17.25 -9.32 -3.23
CA LEU A 369 -16.63 -10.54 -3.76
C LEU A 369 -15.20 -10.29 -4.26
N LEU A 370 -15.00 -9.22 -5.03
CA LEU A 370 -13.69 -8.87 -5.57
C LEU A 370 -12.69 -8.53 -4.47
N SER A 371 -13.13 -7.85 -3.40
CA SER A 371 -12.29 -7.56 -2.24
C SER A 371 -11.81 -8.85 -1.57
N GLU A 372 -12.69 -9.84 -1.42
CA GLU A 372 -12.31 -11.13 -0.84
C GLU A 372 -11.35 -11.91 -1.74
N LEU A 373 -11.60 -11.93 -3.05
CA LEU A 373 -10.71 -12.59 -4.01
C LEU A 373 -9.34 -11.92 -4.07
N ILE A 374 -9.25 -10.59 -3.99
CA ILE A 374 -7.96 -9.85 -3.97
C ILE A 374 -7.16 -10.10 -2.70
N GLU A 375 -7.84 -10.17 -1.54
CA GLU A 375 -7.19 -10.38 -0.25
C GLU A 375 -6.70 -11.84 -0.05
N ALA A 376 -7.27 -12.79 -0.80
CA ALA A 376 -6.80 -14.17 -0.84
C ALA A 376 -5.42 -14.25 -1.54
N PRO A 377 -4.42 -14.92 -0.94
CA PRO A 377 -3.13 -15.14 -1.60
C PRO A 377 -3.28 -16.11 -2.76
N GLY A 378 -2.56 -15.87 -3.86
CA GLY A 378 -2.41 -16.88 -4.90
C GLY A 378 -1.27 -16.58 -5.87
N VAL A 379 -0.03 -16.43 -5.39
CA VAL A 379 1.12 -16.27 -6.29
C VAL A 379 1.22 -17.50 -7.21
N SER A 380 1.63 -17.33 -8.46
CA SER A 380 1.72 -18.44 -9.43
C SER A 380 2.41 -19.68 -8.87
N GLY A 381 1.67 -20.78 -8.83
CA GLY A 381 1.99 -22.08 -8.26
C GLY A 381 1.59 -22.28 -6.79
N ASP A 382 0.84 -21.34 -6.21
CA ASP A 382 0.33 -21.34 -4.82
C ASP A 382 -1.11 -20.80 -4.74
N GLU A 383 -1.95 -21.11 -5.73
CA GLU A 383 -3.32 -20.58 -5.92
C GLU A 383 -4.37 -21.24 -5.02
N GLY A 384 -3.97 -22.15 -4.12
CA GLY A 384 -4.88 -23.01 -3.35
C GLY A 384 -5.95 -22.23 -2.57
N ALA A 385 -5.57 -21.15 -1.89
CA ALA A 385 -6.50 -20.35 -1.11
C ALA A 385 -7.56 -19.64 -1.99
N VAL A 386 -7.16 -19.21 -3.19
CA VAL A 386 -8.07 -18.58 -4.17
C VAL A 386 -9.05 -19.60 -4.70
N ARG A 387 -8.54 -20.78 -5.08
CA ARG A 387 -9.33 -21.89 -5.59
C ARG A 387 -10.39 -22.34 -4.59
N GLU A 388 -9.98 -22.51 -3.34
CA GLU A 388 -10.89 -22.84 -2.24
C GLU A 388 -11.95 -21.76 -2.03
N LEU A 389 -11.57 -20.48 -2.06
CA LEU A 389 -12.52 -19.37 -1.94
C LEU A 389 -13.52 -19.35 -3.10
N ILE A 390 -13.08 -19.51 -4.34
CA ILE A 390 -13.96 -19.59 -5.51
C ILE A 390 -14.91 -20.78 -5.36
N GLN A 391 -14.40 -21.97 -5.02
CA GLN A 391 -15.20 -23.17 -4.84
C GLN A 391 -16.27 -23.00 -3.74
N GLN A 392 -15.94 -22.34 -2.63
CA GLN A 392 -16.86 -22.00 -1.54
C GLN A 392 -17.93 -20.99 -1.96
N ARG A 393 -17.67 -20.17 -2.99
CA ARG A 393 -18.62 -19.19 -3.51
C ARG A 393 -19.46 -19.68 -4.68
N LEU A 394 -19.08 -20.80 -5.31
CA LEU A 394 -19.90 -21.43 -6.34
C LEU A 394 -21.32 -21.73 -5.82
N PRO A 395 -22.37 -21.55 -6.63
CA PRO A 395 -23.69 -22.07 -6.29
C PRO A 395 -23.64 -23.60 -6.12
N ALA A 396 -24.53 -24.16 -5.29
CA ALA A 396 -24.49 -25.58 -4.91
C ALA A 396 -24.41 -26.52 -6.14
N TRP A 397 -25.22 -26.25 -7.17
CA TRP A 397 -25.23 -27.04 -8.40
C TRP A 397 -23.90 -26.99 -9.17
N ALA A 398 -23.19 -25.86 -9.14
CA ALA A 398 -21.91 -25.69 -9.82
C ALA A 398 -20.80 -26.38 -9.04
N ARG A 399 -20.85 -26.31 -7.70
CA ARG A 399 -19.89 -26.98 -6.82
C ARG A 399 -19.94 -28.51 -6.99
N GLU A 400 -21.14 -29.09 -7.09
CA GLU A 400 -21.32 -30.53 -7.36
C GLU A 400 -20.75 -30.98 -8.72
N ARG A 401 -20.59 -30.03 -9.65
CA ARG A 401 -20.05 -30.24 -11.01
C ARG A 401 -18.65 -29.67 -11.18
N SER A 402 -18.03 -29.27 -10.07
CA SER A 402 -16.68 -28.71 -10.08
C SER A 402 -15.66 -29.78 -9.75
N GLU A 403 -14.51 -29.71 -10.40
CA GLU A 403 -13.35 -30.55 -10.12
C GLU A 403 -12.08 -29.72 -10.22
N THR A 404 -10.99 -30.23 -9.65
CA THR A 404 -9.66 -29.66 -9.81
C THR A 404 -8.79 -30.64 -10.57
N ASP A 405 -8.18 -30.19 -11.66
CA ASP A 405 -7.28 -31.05 -12.46
C ASP A 405 -5.88 -31.15 -11.84
N GLU A 406 -5.00 -31.94 -12.47
CA GLU A 406 -3.63 -32.13 -12.00
C GLU A 406 -2.76 -30.86 -12.11
N ALA A 407 -3.13 -29.91 -12.97
CA ALA A 407 -2.47 -28.62 -13.09
C ALA A 407 -2.94 -27.62 -12.02
N GLY A 408 -4.01 -27.95 -11.29
CA GLY A 408 -4.60 -27.09 -10.26
C GLY A 408 -5.69 -26.14 -10.78
N ASN A 409 -6.14 -26.29 -12.01
CA ASN A 409 -7.27 -25.54 -12.55
C ASN A 409 -8.56 -25.99 -11.85
N LEU A 410 -9.47 -25.06 -11.52
CA LEU A 410 -10.83 -25.39 -11.09
C LEU A 410 -11.77 -25.34 -12.29
N ILE A 411 -12.40 -26.45 -12.60
CA ILE A 411 -13.24 -26.63 -13.79
C ILE A 411 -14.68 -26.83 -13.35
N VAL A 412 -15.61 -26.06 -13.89
CA VAL A 412 -17.07 -26.21 -13.70
C VAL A 412 -17.70 -26.60 -15.02
N ARG A 413 -18.29 -27.81 -15.07
CA ARG A 413 -18.84 -28.39 -16.31
C ARG A 413 -20.36 -28.18 -16.42
N LEU A 414 -20.82 -27.55 -17.50
CA LEU A 414 -22.24 -27.43 -17.85
C LEU A 414 -22.58 -28.12 -19.18
N GLY A 415 -23.87 -28.42 -19.37
CA GLY A 415 -24.39 -29.06 -20.58
C GLY A 415 -24.17 -30.58 -20.63
N ARG A 416 -24.45 -31.18 -21.79
CA ARG A 416 -24.20 -32.61 -22.06
C ARG A 416 -23.02 -32.78 -23.02
N GLY A 417 -22.12 -33.69 -22.68
CA GLY A 417 -20.96 -34.04 -23.49
C GLY A 417 -19.71 -34.15 -22.63
N ASP A 418 -18.78 -34.99 -23.07
CA ASP A 418 -17.51 -35.21 -22.38
C ASP A 418 -16.44 -34.19 -22.79
N GLU A 419 -16.68 -33.44 -23.87
CA GLU A 419 -15.79 -32.39 -24.37
C GLU A 419 -16.52 -31.04 -24.46
N PRO A 420 -15.85 -29.91 -24.15
CA PRO A 420 -16.45 -28.59 -24.22
C PRO A 420 -16.61 -28.12 -25.67
N LYS A 421 -17.78 -27.57 -26.01
CA LYS A 421 -17.98 -26.79 -27.23
C LYS A 421 -17.39 -25.39 -27.07
N ALA A 422 -17.58 -24.80 -25.89
CA ALA A 422 -17.03 -23.49 -25.53
C ALA A 422 -16.46 -23.50 -24.11
N VAL A 423 -15.40 -22.70 -23.91
CA VAL A 423 -14.74 -22.54 -22.61
C VAL A 423 -14.69 -21.06 -22.25
N PHE A 424 -15.05 -20.73 -21.01
CA PHE A 424 -14.76 -19.42 -20.40
C PHE A 424 -13.62 -19.62 -19.41
N ILE A 425 -12.53 -18.86 -19.53
CA ILE A 425 -11.33 -19.08 -18.72
C ILE A 425 -10.80 -17.78 -18.13
N ALA A 426 -10.49 -17.76 -16.85
CA ALA A 426 -9.89 -16.63 -16.12
C ALA A 426 -8.84 -17.17 -15.15
N HIS A 427 -7.76 -16.44 -14.90
CA HIS A 427 -6.66 -16.97 -14.11
C HIS A 427 -6.75 -16.59 -12.62
N MET A 428 -6.48 -17.57 -11.76
CA MET A 428 -6.53 -17.41 -10.31
C MET A 428 -5.25 -16.81 -9.75
N ASP A 429 -4.14 -16.98 -10.44
CA ASP A 429 -2.85 -16.55 -9.91
C ASP A 429 -2.68 -15.04 -9.96
N GLU A 430 -1.58 -14.59 -9.38
CA GLU A 430 -1.14 -13.20 -9.40
C GLU A 430 0.39 -13.17 -9.38
N ILE A 431 0.93 -12.05 -9.81
CA ILE A 431 2.35 -11.77 -9.61
C ILE A 431 2.75 -11.76 -8.12
N GLY A 432 3.99 -12.14 -7.84
CA GLY A 432 4.53 -12.13 -6.48
C GLY A 432 5.98 -12.57 -6.41
N PHE A 433 6.39 -13.02 -5.23
CA PHE A 433 7.77 -13.45 -4.98
C PHE A 433 7.78 -14.85 -4.36
N ARG A 434 8.85 -15.61 -4.58
CA ARG A 434 9.09 -16.90 -3.93
C ARG A 434 10.45 -16.90 -3.24
N ILE A 435 10.52 -17.39 -2.01
CA ILE A 435 11.79 -17.50 -1.28
C ILE A 435 12.68 -18.52 -1.98
N SER A 436 13.85 -18.08 -2.44
CA SER A 436 14.85 -18.96 -3.07
C SER A 436 16.00 -19.32 -2.13
N ARG A 437 16.34 -18.44 -1.19
CA ARG A 437 17.37 -18.71 -0.18
C ARG A 437 17.19 -17.85 1.07
N ILE A 438 17.55 -18.39 2.23
CA ILE A 438 17.75 -17.63 3.47
C ILE A 438 19.24 -17.75 3.82
N ASP A 439 19.91 -16.63 4.02
CA ASP A 439 21.33 -16.62 4.42
C ASP A 439 21.51 -16.53 5.94
N ALA A 440 22.75 -16.78 6.40
CA ALA A 440 23.11 -16.76 7.81
C ALA A 440 22.79 -15.43 8.52
N THR A 441 22.71 -14.32 7.77
CA THR A 441 22.39 -12.99 8.29
C THR A 441 20.89 -12.73 8.41
N GLY A 442 20.04 -13.69 8.02
CA GLY A 442 18.58 -13.56 8.01
C GLY A 442 18.05 -12.79 6.82
N ARG A 443 18.87 -12.49 5.81
CA ARG A 443 18.39 -11.94 4.54
C ARG A 443 17.83 -13.06 3.67
N ILE A 444 16.73 -12.75 3.03
CA ILE A 444 15.94 -13.67 2.23
C ILE A 444 16.06 -13.23 0.77
N ALA A 445 16.67 -14.07 -0.06
CA ALA A 445 16.64 -13.89 -1.50
C ALA A 445 15.29 -14.39 -2.01
N VAL A 446 14.69 -13.61 -2.91
CA VAL A 446 13.42 -13.95 -3.53
C VAL A 446 13.50 -13.88 -5.04
N ASP A 447 12.82 -14.81 -5.70
CA ASP A 447 12.66 -14.83 -7.14
C ASP A 447 11.27 -14.30 -7.50
N SER A 448 11.20 -13.45 -8.51
CA SER A 448 9.93 -12.91 -9.01
C SER A 448 9.14 -14.00 -9.73
N ARG A 449 7.84 -14.04 -9.47
CA ARG A 449 6.86 -14.92 -10.10
C ARG A 449 5.92 -14.04 -10.89
N GLY A 450 6.01 -14.13 -12.21
CA GLY A 450 5.29 -13.30 -13.17
C GLY A 450 6.02 -12.02 -13.58
N GLY A 451 5.41 -11.28 -14.51
CA GLY A 451 6.03 -10.12 -15.17
C GLY A 451 5.95 -8.84 -14.34
N LEU A 452 6.81 -8.70 -13.33
CA LEU A 452 6.83 -7.52 -12.45
C LEU A 452 8.19 -6.81 -12.43
N SER A 453 8.21 -5.53 -12.04
CA SER A 453 9.45 -4.78 -11.80
C SER A 453 9.78 -4.76 -10.30
N ASP A 454 10.84 -5.45 -9.91
CA ASP A 454 11.31 -5.50 -8.52
C ASP A 454 11.62 -4.11 -7.95
N GLU A 455 12.05 -3.17 -8.80
CA GLU A 455 12.32 -1.79 -8.40
C GLU A 455 11.07 -1.08 -7.88
N LEU A 456 9.90 -1.38 -8.44
CA LEU A 456 8.61 -0.88 -7.93
C LEU A 456 8.23 -1.50 -6.58
N PHE A 457 8.93 -2.53 -6.11
CA PHE A 457 8.67 -3.14 -4.80
C PHE A 457 9.80 -2.92 -3.79
N ALA A 458 10.91 -2.29 -4.19
CA ALA A 458 11.99 -1.93 -3.30
C ALA A 458 11.50 -1.00 -2.17
N PHE A 459 11.96 -1.26 -0.95
CA PHE A 459 11.58 -0.58 0.29
C PHE A 459 10.09 -0.67 0.64
N ARG A 460 9.38 -1.70 0.15
CA ARG A 460 7.95 -1.91 0.43
C ARG A 460 7.72 -3.08 1.37
N PRO A 461 6.61 -3.04 2.14
CA PRO A 461 6.22 -4.20 2.90
C PRO A 461 5.80 -5.30 1.93
N LEU A 462 6.10 -6.53 2.31
CA LEU A 462 5.56 -7.74 1.76
C LEU A 462 4.89 -8.52 2.90
N ILE A 463 4.03 -9.44 2.54
CA ILE A 463 3.33 -10.35 3.43
C ILE A 463 3.83 -11.74 3.08
N LEU A 464 4.60 -12.33 3.99
CA LEU A 464 4.89 -13.75 3.99
C LEU A 464 3.71 -14.46 4.66
N ARG A 465 3.20 -15.51 4.04
CA ARG A 465 2.18 -16.36 4.66
C ARG A 465 2.83 -17.63 5.15
N THR A 466 2.74 -17.82 6.46
CA THR A 466 3.27 -19.01 7.14
C THR A 466 2.10 -19.86 7.66
N PRO A 467 2.32 -21.13 7.99
CA PRO A 467 1.31 -21.94 8.70
C PRO A 467 0.82 -21.30 10.01
N ASN A 468 1.64 -20.44 10.63
CA ASN A 468 1.34 -19.71 11.86
C ASN A 468 0.75 -18.30 11.60
N GLY A 469 0.21 -18.08 10.40
CA GLY A 469 -0.40 -16.83 9.96
C GLY A 469 0.53 -15.93 9.15
N ALA A 470 -0.02 -14.78 8.74
CA ALA A 470 0.72 -13.78 7.97
C ALA A 470 1.81 -13.09 8.81
N ARG A 471 2.92 -12.74 8.18
CA ARG A 471 4.04 -11.98 8.76
C ARG A 471 4.44 -10.87 7.80
N THR A 472 4.69 -9.69 8.34
CA THR A 472 5.27 -8.58 7.57
C THR A 472 6.74 -8.88 7.29
N ALA A 473 7.10 -8.79 6.02
CA ALA A 473 8.46 -8.76 5.55
C ALA A 473 8.74 -7.39 4.88
N TRP A 474 10.00 -6.99 4.74
CA TRP A 474 10.36 -5.78 4.01
C TRP A 474 11.34 -6.09 2.90
N MET A 475 11.03 -5.65 1.69
CA MET A 475 11.99 -5.68 0.60
C MET A 475 12.99 -4.53 0.81
N GLU A 476 14.23 -4.83 1.17
CA GLU A 476 15.27 -3.81 1.36
C GLU A 476 15.76 -3.25 0.03
N ARG A 477 15.74 -4.07 -1.01
CA ARG A 477 16.08 -3.76 -2.39
C ARG A 477 15.51 -4.85 -3.28
N ALA A 478 15.49 -4.62 -4.59
CA ALA A 478 15.09 -5.63 -5.57
C ALA A 478 15.68 -7.02 -5.24
N GLY A 479 14.82 -8.04 -5.15
CA GLY A 479 15.17 -9.42 -4.84
C GLY A 479 15.66 -9.74 -3.41
N SER A 480 15.69 -8.78 -2.48
CA SER A 480 16.22 -8.98 -1.12
C SER A 480 15.23 -8.53 -0.05
N VAL A 481 14.82 -9.46 0.80
CA VAL A 481 13.77 -9.31 1.81
C VAL A 481 14.30 -9.60 3.22
N ARG A 482 13.69 -9.00 4.24
CA ARG A 482 13.90 -9.35 5.66
C ARG A 482 12.60 -9.61 6.40
N LEU A 483 12.65 -10.52 7.36
CA LEU A 483 11.62 -10.74 8.38
C LEU A 483 12.24 -10.44 9.76
N GLY A 484 12.31 -9.16 10.11
CA GLY A 484 12.98 -8.66 11.31
C GLY A 484 14.46 -8.30 11.12
N PRO A 485 15.09 -7.71 12.14
CA PRO A 485 16.51 -7.31 12.13
C PRO A 485 17.47 -8.46 12.46
N GLY A 486 16.97 -9.66 12.80
CA GLY A 486 17.79 -10.79 13.25
C GLY A 486 18.48 -11.61 12.16
N LEU A 487 19.18 -12.65 12.63
CA LEU A 487 19.87 -13.68 11.84
C LEU A 487 18.90 -14.73 11.27
N GLN A 488 19.42 -15.69 10.52
CA GLN A 488 18.66 -16.80 9.92
C GLN A 488 17.68 -17.46 10.89
N ALA A 489 18.15 -17.83 12.09
CA ALA A 489 17.33 -18.51 13.09
C ALA A 489 16.12 -17.67 13.53
N GLU A 490 16.19 -16.34 13.48
CA GLU A 490 15.03 -15.49 13.76
C GLU A 490 14.04 -15.52 12.60
N ALA A 491 14.51 -15.41 11.35
CA ALA A 491 13.65 -15.52 10.17
C ALA A 491 12.92 -16.88 10.12
N GLU A 492 13.63 -17.97 10.40
CA GLU A 492 13.08 -19.33 10.49
C GLU A 492 12.10 -19.45 11.68
N ALA A 493 12.43 -18.90 12.85
CA ALA A 493 11.53 -18.87 14.00
C ALA A 493 10.27 -18.02 13.75
N LEU A 494 10.33 -17.07 12.82
CA LEU A 494 9.18 -16.31 12.33
C LEU A 494 8.39 -17.07 11.24
N GLY A 495 8.86 -18.24 10.81
CA GLY A 495 8.18 -19.17 9.91
C GLY A 495 8.63 -19.09 8.45
N ALA A 496 9.75 -18.42 8.16
CA ALA A 496 10.28 -18.32 6.79
C ALA A 496 10.97 -19.61 6.34
N GLU A 497 10.55 -20.14 5.20
CA GLU A 497 11.10 -21.35 4.59
C GLU A 497 11.26 -21.16 3.06
N VAL A 498 12.28 -21.81 2.49
CA VAL A 498 12.49 -21.81 1.03
C VAL A 498 11.29 -22.42 0.32
N GLY A 499 10.84 -21.79 -0.76
CA GLY A 499 9.68 -22.18 -1.54
C GLY A 499 8.39 -21.43 -1.17
N GLN A 500 8.31 -20.80 0.01
CA GLN A 500 7.15 -19.99 0.39
C GLN A 500 7.02 -18.73 -0.46
N THR A 501 5.78 -18.24 -0.59
CA THR A 501 5.45 -17.08 -1.42
C THR A 501 5.27 -15.81 -0.60
N LEU A 502 5.59 -14.66 -1.19
CA LEU A 502 5.33 -13.34 -0.64
C LEU A 502 4.53 -12.49 -1.63
N THR A 503 3.65 -11.67 -1.09
CA THR A 503 2.92 -10.65 -1.85
C THR A 503 2.98 -9.32 -1.12
N PRO A 504 3.05 -8.18 -1.81
CA PRO A 504 2.72 -6.88 -1.22
C PRO A 504 1.37 -6.95 -0.49
N PRO A 505 1.15 -6.14 0.58
CA PRO A 505 -0.15 -6.01 1.19
C PRO A 505 -1.21 -5.60 0.16
N LYS A 506 -2.37 -6.25 0.21
CA LYS A 506 -3.47 -6.05 -0.72
C LYS A 506 -4.73 -5.65 0.03
N LYS A 507 -5.37 -4.60 -0.45
CA LYS A 507 -6.68 -4.13 0.02
C LYS A 507 -7.37 -3.41 -1.12
N LEU A 508 -8.59 -3.82 -1.46
CA LEU A 508 -9.38 -3.12 -2.45
C LEU A 508 -9.89 -1.79 -1.87
N ILE A 509 -9.75 -0.72 -2.64
CA ILE A 509 -10.09 0.63 -2.22
C ILE A 509 -11.06 1.24 -3.23
N ARG A 510 -12.12 1.87 -2.73
CA ARG A 510 -12.96 2.75 -3.55
C ARG A 510 -12.29 4.11 -3.68
N LEU A 511 -12.23 4.59 -4.91
CA LEU A 511 -11.90 5.97 -5.25
C LEU A 511 -13.21 6.75 -5.47
N LEU A 512 -13.16 7.92 -6.10
CA LEU A 512 -14.37 8.65 -6.47
C LEU A 512 -15.22 7.87 -7.48
N GLY A 513 -16.54 7.92 -7.32
CA GLY A 513 -17.50 7.25 -8.22
C GLY A 513 -17.41 5.73 -8.17
N GLU A 514 -17.33 5.10 -9.34
CA GLU A 514 -17.27 3.64 -9.52
C GLU A 514 -15.83 3.11 -9.69
N ARG A 515 -14.83 3.98 -9.51
CA ARG A 515 -13.41 3.63 -9.64
C ARG A 515 -12.93 2.87 -8.40
N ILE A 516 -12.13 1.86 -8.65
CA ILE A 516 -11.50 1.04 -7.62
C ILE A 516 -10.01 0.93 -7.89
N ASN A 517 -9.23 0.89 -6.81
CA ASN A 517 -7.82 0.62 -6.85
C ASN A 517 -7.52 -0.59 -5.95
N GLY A 518 -6.72 -1.51 -6.45
CA GLY A 518 -6.28 -2.69 -5.73
C GLY A 518 -5.32 -3.48 -6.60
N ARG A 519 -4.34 -4.12 -5.98
CA ARG A 519 -3.42 -5.02 -6.69
C ARG A 519 -4.10 -6.36 -6.92
N SER A 520 -3.68 -7.04 -7.99
CA SER A 520 -4.21 -8.34 -8.40
C SER A 520 -5.64 -8.20 -8.93
N LEU A 521 -5.98 -7.05 -9.50
CA LEU A 521 -7.17 -6.94 -10.35
C LEU A 521 -6.98 -7.84 -11.58
N ASP A 522 -5.75 -7.92 -12.08
CA ASP A 522 -5.21 -9.01 -12.91
C ASP A 522 -5.02 -10.29 -12.06
N ASP A 523 -5.78 -11.36 -12.25
CA ASP A 523 -7.10 -11.43 -12.92
C ASP A 523 -8.19 -11.87 -11.94
N ARG A 524 -8.11 -11.40 -10.68
CA ARG A 524 -9.20 -11.63 -9.72
C ARG A 524 -10.51 -11.00 -10.17
N ALA A 525 -10.46 -9.98 -11.02
CA ALA A 525 -11.64 -9.41 -11.65
C ALA A 525 -12.28 -10.35 -12.70
N GLY A 526 -11.50 -11.04 -13.52
CA GLY A 526 -12.02 -12.07 -14.43
C GLY A 526 -12.61 -13.26 -13.67
N CYS A 527 -11.92 -13.73 -12.62
CA CYS A 527 -12.45 -14.74 -11.71
C CYS A 527 -13.80 -14.31 -11.09
N ALA A 528 -13.91 -13.06 -10.63
CA ALA A 528 -15.17 -12.52 -10.10
C ALA A 528 -16.27 -12.50 -11.17
N ALA A 529 -15.96 -12.11 -12.41
CA ALA A 529 -16.91 -12.08 -13.51
C ALA A 529 -17.44 -13.49 -13.86
N LEU A 530 -16.57 -14.49 -13.95
CA LEU A 530 -16.98 -15.89 -14.18
C LEU A 530 -17.87 -16.41 -13.05
N LEU A 531 -17.47 -16.17 -11.80
CA LEU A 531 -18.21 -16.62 -10.63
C LEU A 531 -19.59 -15.95 -10.51
N LEU A 532 -19.69 -14.65 -10.79
CA LEU A 532 -20.98 -13.94 -10.79
C LEU A 532 -21.88 -14.40 -11.94
N ALA A 533 -21.32 -14.68 -13.12
CA ALA A 533 -22.08 -15.27 -14.22
C ALA A 533 -22.63 -16.65 -13.82
N LEU A 534 -21.82 -17.52 -13.22
CA LEU A 534 -22.28 -18.82 -12.69
C LEU A 534 -23.38 -18.65 -11.64
N LEU A 535 -23.32 -17.63 -10.78
CA LEU A 535 -24.38 -17.36 -9.80
C LEU A 535 -25.69 -16.88 -10.46
N ALA A 536 -25.63 -16.22 -11.60
CA ALA A 536 -26.79 -15.75 -12.35
C ALA A 536 -27.44 -16.86 -13.20
N LEU A 537 -26.66 -17.85 -13.65
CA LEU A 537 -27.11 -18.95 -14.49
C LEU A 537 -28.06 -19.92 -13.76
N ASP A 538 -29.13 -20.35 -14.45
CA ASP A 538 -30.11 -21.33 -13.95
C ASP A 538 -29.61 -22.77 -14.16
N GLY A 539 -28.82 -23.28 -13.21
CA GLY A 539 -28.19 -24.60 -13.28
C GLY A 539 -29.14 -25.77 -13.58
N ASN A 540 -30.41 -25.68 -13.19
CA ASN A 540 -31.40 -26.75 -13.43
C ASN A 540 -31.80 -26.85 -14.90
N LYS A 541 -31.89 -25.73 -15.61
CA LYS A 541 -32.18 -25.71 -17.05
C LYS A 541 -30.98 -26.11 -17.89
N LEU A 542 -29.79 -25.68 -17.46
CA LEU A 542 -28.56 -25.80 -18.23
C LEU A 542 -27.95 -27.21 -18.14
N ALA A 543 -28.18 -27.92 -17.03
CA ALA A 543 -27.68 -29.28 -16.81
C ALA A 543 -28.32 -30.38 -17.68
N ALA A 544 -29.54 -30.17 -18.17
CA ALA A 544 -30.35 -31.25 -18.76
C ALA A 544 -30.39 -31.25 -20.31
N GLU A 545 -30.23 -30.09 -20.98
CA GLU A 545 -30.65 -29.94 -22.39
C GLU A 545 -29.68 -29.13 -23.30
N GLY A 546 -28.56 -28.63 -22.78
CA GLY A 546 -27.67 -27.68 -23.48
C GLY A 546 -26.36 -28.25 -24.04
N ALA A 547 -25.74 -27.50 -24.97
CA ALA A 547 -24.38 -27.78 -25.46
C ALA A 547 -23.34 -27.69 -24.32
N PRO A 548 -22.22 -28.45 -24.39
CA PRO A 548 -21.24 -28.48 -23.32
C PRO A 548 -20.45 -27.17 -23.24
N VAL A 549 -20.57 -26.45 -22.14
CA VAL A 549 -19.89 -25.16 -21.88
C VAL A 549 -19.22 -25.22 -20.52
N TRP A 550 -17.91 -25.01 -20.48
CA TRP A 550 -17.13 -25.17 -19.25
C TRP A 550 -16.55 -23.83 -18.82
N PHE A 551 -16.52 -23.61 -17.50
CA PHE A 551 -15.87 -22.47 -16.88
C PHE A 551 -14.60 -22.96 -16.19
N VAL A 552 -13.47 -22.34 -16.48
CA VAL A 552 -12.16 -22.75 -16.00
C VAL A 552 -11.54 -21.58 -15.25
N PHE A 553 -11.13 -21.83 -14.01
CA PHE A 553 -10.28 -20.92 -13.26
C PHE A 553 -8.87 -21.49 -13.30
N SER A 554 -8.00 -20.91 -14.11
CA SER A 554 -6.68 -21.46 -14.44
C SER A 554 -5.62 -21.14 -13.38
N SER A 555 -4.59 -21.98 -13.31
CA SER A 555 -3.36 -21.75 -12.54
C SER A 555 -2.22 -21.27 -13.43
N GLU A 556 -1.25 -20.56 -12.82
CA GLU A 556 0.03 -20.22 -13.44
C GLU A 556 -0.04 -19.53 -14.83
N GLU A 557 -0.92 -18.55 -14.99
CA GLU A 557 -0.97 -17.70 -16.20
C GLU A 557 0.31 -16.88 -16.31
N GLU A 558 0.63 -16.18 -15.22
CA GLU A 558 1.63 -15.11 -15.18
C GLU A 558 3.06 -15.60 -15.48
N VAL A 559 3.26 -16.91 -15.38
CA VAL A 559 4.55 -17.58 -15.57
C VAL A 559 4.62 -18.42 -16.84
N GLY A 560 3.60 -18.36 -17.71
CA GLY A 560 3.63 -18.97 -19.04
C GLY A 560 2.33 -19.60 -19.55
N LEU A 561 1.17 -19.27 -18.96
CA LEU A 561 -0.15 -19.83 -19.31
C LEU A 561 -0.21 -21.36 -19.11
N LEU A 562 0.41 -21.85 -18.03
CA LEU A 562 0.66 -23.29 -17.85
C LEU A 562 -0.63 -24.08 -17.58
N GLY A 563 -1.52 -23.56 -16.72
CA GLY A 563 -2.81 -24.17 -16.44
C GLY A 563 -3.70 -24.24 -17.69
N ALA A 564 -3.77 -23.14 -18.45
CA ALA A 564 -4.50 -23.12 -19.71
C ALA A 564 -3.89 -24.05 -20.77
N GLU A 565 -2.57 -24.16 -20.86
CA GLU A 565 -1.91 -25.09 -21.78
C GLU A 565 -2.26 -26.55 -21.45
N ALA A 566 -2.20 -26.93 -20.17
CA ALA A 566 -2.56 -28.27 -19.72
C ALA A 566 -4.02 -28.60 -20.05
N PHE A 567 -4.94 -27.66 -19.78
CA PHE A 567 -6.36 -27.82 -20.06
C PHE A 567 -6.66 -27.88 -21.56
N ALA A 568 -6.11 -26.94 -22.35
CA ALA A 568 -6.35 -26.85 -23.80
C ALA A 568 -5.91 -28.10 -24.55
N LYS A 569 -4.81 -28.72 -24.12
CA LYS A 569 -4.30 -29.98 -24.68
C LYS A 569 -5.24 -31.16 -24.43
N ALA A 570 -5.91 -31.18 -23.27
CA ALA A 570 -6.82 -32.25 -22.89
C ALA A 570 -8.23 -32.05 -23.49
N HIS A 571 -8.71 -30.81 -23.57
CA HIS A 571 -10.10 -30.47 -23.87
C HIS A 571 -10.22 -29.32 -24.88
N PRO A 572 -9.88 -29.55 -26.17
CA PRO A 572 -9.91 -28.49 -27.17
C PRO A 572 -11.35 -28.12 -27.57
N PRO A 573 -11.81 -26.87 -27.33
CA PRO A 573 -13.14 -26.42 -27.71
C PRO A 573 -13.18 -25.80 -29.11
N GLU A 574 -14.38 -25.52 -29.62
CA GLU A 574 -14.53 -24.70 -30.84
C GLU A 574 -14.21 -23.23 -30.58
N ARG A 575 -14.57 -22.73 -29.39
CA ARG A 575 -14.44 -21.33 -28.97
C ARG A 575 -13.89 -21.27 -27.55
N VAL A 576 -12.96 -20.37 -27.32
CA VAL A 576 -12.52 -19.99 -25.98
C VAL A 576 -12.77 -18.51 -25.77
N TYR A 577 -13.39 -18.18 -24.65
CA TYR A 577 -13.63 -16.83 -24.16
C TYR A 577 -12.68 -16.61 -22.98
N ALA A 578 -11.45 -16.18 -23.28
CA ALA A 578 -10.51 -15.77 -22.23
C ALA A 578 -11.04 -14.50 -21.58
N VAL A 579 -11.24 -14.53 -20.27
CA VAL A 579 -11.64 -13.39 -19.45
C VAL A 579 -10.39 -12.92 -18.74
N ASP A 580 -9.92 -11.73 -19.08
CA ASP A 580 -8.61 -11.23 -18.66
C ASP A 580 -8.59 -9.69 -18.76
N SER A 581 -7.62 -9.00 -18.19
CA SER A 581 -7.52 -7.56 -18.30
C SER A 581 -7.13 -7.08 -19.72
N LEU A 582 -7.53 -5.86 -20.05
CA LEU A 582 -6.97 -5.10 -21.16
C LEU A 582 -6.18 -3.94 -20.58
N VAL A 583 -4.86 -4.03 -20.64
CA VAL A 583 -4.00 -2.94 -20.17
C VAL A 583 -4.25 -1.68 -20.99
N THR A 584 -4.75 -0.64 -20.33
CA THR A 584 -5.10 0.62 -20.99
C THR A 584 -4.03 1.70 -20.85
N SER A 585 -3.77 2.43 -21.94
CA SER A 585 -2.90 3.61 -21.94
C SER A 585 -3.62 4.91 -21.57
N ASP A 586 -4.82 4.83 -20.99
CA ASP A 586 -5.63 5.98 -20.59
C ASP A 586 -4.96 6.89 -19.53
N SER A 587 -3.92 6.42 -18.83
CA SER A 587 -3.18 7.24 -17.88
C SER A 587 -2.25 8.28 -18.56
N PRO A 588 -1.92 9.41 -17.89
CA PRO A 588 -0.99 10.42 -18.43
C PRO A 588 0.46 9.92 -18.54
N LEU A 589 0.78 8.76 -17.96
CA LEU A 589 2.12 8.17 -17.99
C LEU A 589 2.39 7.35 -19.25
N GLU A 590 1.35 6.94 -19.98
CA GLU A 590 1.44 5.95 -21.05
C GLU A 590 1.28 6.54 -22.46
N PRO A 591 1.92 5.93 -23.47
CA PRO A 591 1.73 6.33 -24.86
C PRO A 591 0.32 5.96 -25.34
N LYS A 592 -0.43 6.97 -25.82
CA LYS A 592 -1.82 6.80 -26.30
C LYS A 592 -1.97 5.99 -27.59
N ARG A 593 -0.86 5.56 -28.21
CA ARG A 593 -0.86 4.84 -29.50
C ARG A 593 -1.45 3.43 -29.41
N LEU A 594 -1.22 2.74 -28.29
CA LEU A 594 -1.61 1.34 -28.07
C LEU A 594 -2.46 1.25 -26.81
N GLY A 595 -3.49 0.42 -26.80
CA GLY A 595 -4.29 0.14 -25.61
C GLY A 595 -5.20 1.28 -25.14
N TYR A 596 -5.41 2.34 -25.91
CA TYR A 596 -6.19 3.48 -25.41
C TYR A 596 -7.69 3.18 -25.33
N LEU A 597 -8.15 2.72 -24.17
CA LEU A 597 -9.55 2.57 -23.80
C LEU A 597 -9.85 3.33 -22.50
N ARG A 598 -10.90 4.13 -22.49
CA ARG A 598 -11.28 4.85 -21.28
C ARG A 598 -11.89 3.88 -20.28
N LEU A 599 -11.51 4.02 -19.02
CA LEU A 599 -12.21 3.33 -17.94
C LEU A 599 -13.65 3.87 -17.85
N GLY A 600 -14.63 3.02 -17.58
CA GLY A 600 -16.05 3.35 -17.37
C GLY A 600 -16.91 3.38 -18.62
N ASP A 601 -16.31 3.18 -19.81
CA ASP A 601 -17.00 3.18 -21.10
C ASP A 601 -17.45 1.76 -21.53
N GLY A 602 -17.34 0.78 -20.64
CA GLY A 602 -17.83 -0.59 -20.81
C GLY A 602 -16.73 -1.64 -20.84
N ALA A 603 -17.15 -2.90 -20.92
CA ALA A 603 -16.25 -4.04 -21.11
C ALA A 603 -15.41 -3.85 -22.38
N ALA A 604 -14.29 -4.55 -22.48
CA ALA A 604 -13.42 -4.51 -23.64
C ALA A 604 -13.46 -5.85 -24.38
N LEU A 605 -13.53 -5.81 -25.70
CA LEU A 605 -13.17 -6.94 -26.54
C LEU A 605 -11.72 -6.73 -26.99
N ARG A 606 -10.81 -7.55 -26.46
CA ARG A 606 -9.38 -7.51 -26.76
C ARG A 606 -9.14 -8.23 -28.08
N ALA A 607 -9.44 -7.53 -29.18
CA ALA A 607 -9.49 -8.11 -30.51
C ALA A 607 -8.11 -8.40 -31.12
N LEU A 608 -7.07 -7.70 -30.66
CA LEU A 608 -5.69 -7.88 -31.09
C LEU A 608 -4.73 -7.66 -29.91
N ASP A 609 -3.81 -8.60 -29.72
CA ASP A 609 -2.71 -8.49 -28.77
C ASP A 609 -1.44 -9.21 -29.28
N ASN A 610 -0.46 -9.46 -28.40
CA ASN A 610 0.79 -10.13 -28.80
C ASN A 610 0.62 -11.63 -29.05
N SER A 611 -0.50 -12.22 -28.64
CA SER A 611 -0.79 -13.64 -28.73
C SER A 611 -1.69 -14.01 -29.91
N GLY A 612 -2.51 -13.08 -30.43
CA GLY A 612 -3.32 -13.35 -31.61
C GLY A 612 -4.25 -12.23 -32.04
N LEU A 613 -4.96 -12.51 -33.14
CA LEU A 613 -6.00 -11.68 -33.73
C LEU A 613 -7.32 -12.46 -33.72
N THR A 614 -8.34 -11.94 -33.04
CA THR A 614 -9.68 -12.54 -33.07
C THR A 614 -10.30 -12.36 -34.47
N PRO A 615 -10.86 -13.41 -35.08
CA PRO A 615 -11.54 -13.30 -36.37
C PRO A 615 -12.63 -12.24 -36.36
N ARG A 616 -12.66 -11.40 -37.40
CA ARG A 616 -13.61 -10.28 -37.51
C ARG A 616 -15.07 -10.70 -37.37
N ALA A 617 -15.45 -11.86 -37.90
CA ALA A 617 -16.81 -12.39 -37.77
C ALA A 617 -17.20 -12.65 -36.30
N ALA A 618 -16.27 -13.16 -35.48
CA ALA A 618 -16.50 -13.37 -34.05
C ALA A 618 -16.62 -12.04 -33.29
N VAL A 619 -15.78 -11.05 -33.65
CA VAL A 619 -15.88 -9.68 -33.11
C VAL A 619 -17.26 -9.07 -33.41
N GLU A 620 -17.71 -9.16 -34.66
CA GLU A 620 -18.99 -8.60 -35.10
C GLU A 620 -20.19 -9.31 -34.45
N ASP A 621 -20.12 -10.64 -34.25
CA ASP A 621 -21.13 -11.43 -33.54
C ASP A 621 -21.30 -10.98 -32.08
N VAL A 622 -20.19 -10.90 -31.32
CA VAL A 622 -20.22 -10.47 -29.92
C VAL A 622 -20.75 -9.04 -29.80
N LEU A 623 -20.31 -8.12 -30.67
CA LEU A 623 -20.80 -6.74 -30.67
C LEU A 623 -22.28 -6.64 -31.02
N ALA A 624 -22.79 -7.47 -31.94
CA ALA A 624 -24.20 -7.50 -32.29
C ALA A 624 -25.04 -7.96 -31.09
N LEU A 625 -24.62 -9.02 -30.40
CA LEU A 625 -25.27 -9.52 -29.19
C LEU A 625 -25.24 -8.49 -28.06
N ALA A 626 -24.09 -7.87 -27.79
CA ALA A 626 -23.94 -6.84 -26.78
C ALA A 626 -24.85 -5.64 -27.05
N ARG A 627 -24.94 -5.17 -28.30
CA ARG A 627 -25.87 -4.08 -28.69
C ARG A 627 -27.33 -4.44 -28.47
N GLN A 628 -27.74 -5.66 -28.82
CA GLN A 628 -29.11 -6.14 -28.59
C GLN A 628 -29.44 -6.21 -27.10
N ALA A 629 -28.48 -6.60 -26.27
CA ALA A 629 -28.61 -6.68 -24.82
C ALA A 629 -28.32 -5.35 -24.10
N GLN A 630 -27.99 -4.27 -24.84
CA GLN A 630 -27.61 -2.96 -24.31
C GLN A 630 -26.41 -3.00 -23.33
N ILE A 631 -25.46 -3.91 -23.58
CA ILE A 631 -24.21 -4.03 -22.82
C ILE A 631 -23.15 -3.14 -23.49
N PRO A 632 -22.56 -2.16 -22.78
CA PRO A 632 -21.51 -1.32 -23.34
C PRO A 632 -20.23 -2.13 -23.51
N VAL A 633 -19.69 -2.12 -24.74
CA VAL A 633 -18.47 -2.82 -25.12
C VAL A 633 -17.61 -1.94 -26.02
N GLN A 634 -16.33 -1.83 -25.68
CA GLN A 634 -15.27 -1.18 -26.44
C GLN A 634 -14.45 -2.24 -27.19
N ILE A 635 -13.80 -1.88 -28.29
CA ILE A 635 -12.83 -2.77 -28.95
C ILE A 635 -11.44 -2.20 -28.72
N GLY A 636 -10.53 -3.01 -28.16
CA GLY A 636 -9.17 -2.60 -27.87
C GLY A 636 -8.10 -3.44 -28.57
N VAL A 637 -6.94 -2.82 -28.72
CA VAL A 637 -5.69 -3.45 -29.17
C VAL A 637 -4.65 -3.18 -28.08
N THR A 638 -4.02 -4.21 -27.52
CA THR A 638 -3.10 -4.04 -26.37
C THR A 638 -1.84 -4.90 -26.50
N ALA A 639 -0.95 -4.82 -25.51
CA ALA A 639 0.23 -5.67 -25.38
C ALA A 639 0.02 -6.75 -24.31
N GLY A 640 0.66 -7.90 -24.47
CA GLY A 640 0.52 -9.07 -23.58
C GLY A 640 -0.13 -10.27 -24.26
N GLY A 641 -0.18 -11.40 -23.54
CA GLY A 641 -0.91 -12.60 -23.91
C GLY A 641 -2.12 -12.81 -23.01
N ASN A 642 -2.88 -13.87 -23.26
CA ASN A 642 -3.96 -14.35 -22.39
C ASN A 642 -4.07 -15.87 -22.53
N ASP A 643 -4.71 -16.52 -21.58
CA ASP A 643 -4.90 -17.98 -21.54
C ASP A 643 -5.52 -18.57 -22.82
N GLY A 644 -6.44 -17.85 -23.47
CA GLY A 644 -7.12 -18.30 -24.67
C GLY A 644 -6.16 -18.58 -25.85
N SER A 645 -4.98 -17.99 -25.84
CA SER A 645 -3.96 -18.20 -26.87
C SER A 645 -3.49 -19.66 -26.95
N LYS A 646 -3.46 -20.39 -25.82
CA LYS A 646 -3.02 -21.79 -25.75
C LYS A 646 -3.98 -22.77 -26.46
N PHE A 647 -5.21 -22.35 -26.69
CA PHE A 647 -6.23 -23.16 -27.37
C PHE A 647 -6.18 -23.03 -28.90
N THR A 648 -5.63 -21.93 -29.42
CA THR A 648 -5.67 -21.61 -30.87
C THR A 648 -4.93 -22.63 -31.73
N GLN A 649 -3.82 -23.19 -31.22
CA GLN A 649 -3.07 -24.25 -31.88
C GLN A 649 -3.87 -25.56 -32.07
N TYR A 650 -4.95 -25.73 -31.30
CA TYR A 650 -5.87 -26.87 -31.40
C TYR A 650 -7.12 -26.56 -32.23
N GLY A 651 -7.19 -25.38 -32.86
CA GLY A 651 -8.28 -24.98 -33.75
C GLY A 651 -9.38 -24.15 -33.10
N ALA A 652 -9.29 -23.86 -31.80
CA ALA A 652 -10.25 -23.01 -31.12
C ALA A 652 -10.15 -21.55 -31.58
N VAL A 653 -11.29 -20.88 -31.73
CA VAL A 653 -11.33 -19.43 -31.91
C VAL A 653 -11.23 -18.75 -30.55
N ASN A 654 -10.14 -18.00 -30.33
CA ASN A 654 -9.97 -17.19 -29.13
C ASN A 654 -10.70 -15.84 -29.26
N ILE A 655 -11.61 -15.57 -28.32
CA ILE A 655 -12.45 -14.37 -28.23
C ILE A 655 -12.25 -13.75 -26.84
N PRO A 656 -11.17 -12.99 -26.62
CA PRO A 656 -10.87 -12.49 -25.28
C PRO A 656 -11.83 -11.36 -24.88
N LEU A 657 -12.51 -11.55 -23.75
CA LEU A 657 -13.40 -10.62 -23.08
C LEU A 657 -12.63 -9.97 -21.93
N SER A 658 -12.70 -8.66 -21.82
CA SER A 658 -11.81 -7.93 -20.91
C SER A 658 -12.48 -6.74 -20.25
N PHE A 659 -11.71 -6.08 -19.38
CA PHE A 659 -12.01 -4.79 -18.80
C PHE A 659 -10.76 -3.91 -18.91
N PRO A 660 -10.88 -2.58 -19.13
CA PRO A 660 -9.70 -1.74 -19.15
C PRO A 660 -9.07 -1.67 -17.76
N LEU A 661 -7.74 -1.77 -17.69
CA LEU A 661 -6.96 -1.75 -16.44
C LEU A 661 -5.77 -0.79 -16.56
N ARG A 662 -5.70 0.22 -15.69
CA ARG A 662 -4.55 1.14 -15.61
C ARG A 662 -3.48 0.55 -14.69
N SER A 663 -2.21 0.86 -14.97
CA SER A 663 -1.06 0.50 -14.11
C SER A 663 -0.94 -1.01 -13.83
N SER A 664 -1.30 -1.87 -14.80
CA SER A 664 -1.21 -3.34 -14.66
C SER A 664 0.19 -3.78 -14.23
N HIS A 665 0.21 -4.80 -13.36
CA HIS A 665 1.37 -5.43 -12.70
C HIS A 665 2.10 -4.49 -11.72
N THR A 666 1.34 -3.57 -11.12
CA THR A 666 1.84 -2.65 -10.09
C THR A 666 0.90 -2.63 -8.88
N SER A 667 1.33 -2.00 -7.79
CA SER A 667 0.45 -1.75 -6.63
C SER A 667 -0.68 -0.73 -6.91
N ALA A 668 -0.69 -0.06 -8.07
CA ALA A 668 -1.65 0.98 -8.45
C ALA A 668 -2.66 0.57 -9.53
N GLU A 669 -2.88 -0.73 -9.71
CA GLU A 669 -3.92 -1.25 -10.59
C GLU A 669 -5.27 -0.58 -10.30
N THR A 670 -5.88 -0.01 -11.35
CA THR A 670 -7.12 0.78 -11.22
C THR A 670 -8.11 0.40 -12.32
N ALA A 671 -9.33 0.07 -11.92
CA ALA A 671 -10.44 -0.35 -12.77
C ALA A 671 -11.74 0.41 -12.42
N ASP A 672 -12.80 0.20 -13.21
CA ASP A 672 -14.14 0.72 -12.93
C ASP A 672 -15.16 -0.41 -12.79
N LEU A 673 -15.99 -0.33 -11.75
CA LEU A 673 -17.02 -1.33 -11.49
C LEU A 673 -18.10 -1.40 -12.58
N ARG A 674 -18.35 -0.33 -13.35
CA ARG A 674 -19.26 -0.36 -14.50
C ARG A 674 -18.73 -1.26 -15.62
N ASP A 675 -17.42 -1.22 -15.88
CA ASP A 675 -16.78 -2.07 -16.89
C ASP A 675 -16.85 -3.54 -16.48
N LEU A 676 -16.58 -3.82 -15.19
CA LEU A 676 -16.66 -5.17 -14.63
C LEU A 676 -18.09 -5.74 -14.61
N ARG A 677 -19.10 -4.90 -14.34
CA ARG A 677 -20.52 -5.30 -14.46
C ARG A 677 -20.89 -5.58 -15.92
N ALA A 678 -20.42 -4.77 -16.86
CA ALA A 678 -20.61 -5.02 -18.28
C ALA A 678 -19.93 -6.33 -18.73
N LEU A 679 -18.72 -6.61 -18.23
CA LEU A 679 -18.00 -7.85 -18.51
C LEU A 679 -18.75 -9.07 -17.98
N THR A 680 -19.23 -9.01 -16.74
CA THR A 680 -20.03 -10.08 -16.12
C THR A 680 -21.30 -10.36 -16.94
N ALA A 681 -22.02 -9.30 -17.34
CA ALA A 681 -23.22 -9.43 -18.17
C ALA A 681 -22.90 -10.00 -19.56
N LEU A 682 -21.74 -9.67 -20.13
CA LEU A 682 -21.30 -10.19 -21.42
C LEU A 682 -20.96 -11.69 -21.34
N VAL A 683 -20.26 -12.11 -20.29
CA VAL A 683 -19.97 -13.52 -20.00
C VAL A 683 -21.29 -14.30 -19.85
N GLU A 684 -22.23 -13.79 -19.05
CA GLU A 684 -23.55 -14.43 -18.86
C GLU A 684 -24.31 -14.56 -20.18
N LEU A 685 -24.35 -13.50 -20.99
CA LEU A 685 -25.02 -13.49 -22.29
C LEU A 685 -24.44 -14.55 -23.24
N LEU A 686 -23.11 -14.58 -23.37
CA LEU A 686 -22.42 -15.50 -24.26
C LEU A 686 -22.54 -16.95 -23.77
N ALA A 687 -22.44 -17.20 -22.47
CA ALA A 687 -22.63 -18.53 -21.90
C ALA A 687 -24.05 -19.06 -22.21
N ASN A 688 -25.09 -18.25 -22.01
CA ASN A 688 -26.47 -18.63 -22.36
C ASN A 688 -26.64 -18.91 -23.85
N ARG A 689 -26.00 -18.12 -24.72
CA ARG A 689 -25.99 -18.34 -26.18
C ARG A 689 -25.35 -19.67 -26.53
N GLU A 690 -24.17 -19.95 -26.00
CA GLU A 690 -23.41 -21.18 -26.30
C GLU A 690 -24.19 -22.41 -25.86
N ILE A 691 -24.74 -22.37 -24.65
CA ILE A 691 -25.57 -23.45 -24.09
C ILE A 691 -26.81 -23.72 -24.96
N SER A 692 -27.41 -22.67 -25.52
CA SER A 692 -28.60 -22.77 -26.38
C SER A 692 -28.29 -23.16 -27.83
N SER A 693 -27.03 -23.05 -28.27
CA SER A 693 -26.62 -23.36 -29.63
C SER A 693 -26.53 -24.89 -29.81
N ARG A 694 -27.54 -25.48 -30.42
CA ARG A 694 -27.54 -26.92 -30.75
C ARG A 694 -26.47 -27.28 -31.76
#